data_AF-A0A4Q9L426-F1
#
_entry.id   AF-A0A4Q9L426-F1
#
_cell.length_a   1.000
_cell.length_b   1.000
_cell.length_c   1.000
_cell.angle_alpha   90.00
_cell.angle_beta   90.00
_cell.angle_gamma   90.00
#
_symmetry.space_group_name_H-M   'P 1'
#
loop_
_entity.id
_entity.type
_entity.pdbx_description
1 polymer ?
#
loop_
_entity_poly.entity_id
_entity_poly.type
_entity_poly.pdbx_seq_one_letter_code
_entity_poly.pdbx_strand_id
1 'polypeptide(L)'
;MTNQQKFGISIKKEEDFSEWYCQVVTKSELIDYYTIKGCYIMRPLSLFIWTKIKDFFTKKIQKLNVQEYYFPMLVTKSALEKEKDHIENFAPELAWITSYGNVLLDNPVAIRPTSESIMYPCFSKWLRSHRDLPLKVNQWCNILRWEVKSTTPFIRAREFLWQEGHTAFLTKEESDKEVLQILDFYSQIYQELLAIPVIKGIKSENEKFGGALYTTTVEAFIPGSGRGVQAATSHSLGTNFSRMYDIKVTSEGNIGNGIGGGEGNIGGGGGEGKNTNTKNKSKDKNKDKNKSKDSNTNTKDNPNTNNNPNNTNNNIPLKHSSDSFVHQNSWGITTRTIGISTMIHSDNKGLVLPPKVAMYQVVIIPCGITVGRDSTPLFKYIQTITKEFEGGYVGCGCGEGCGEGCGCGEDGCEDNKDIKDNKDNTYIKDIKDIKDNTPQPIRYFLDDKTNVSPGYKYNYWEIRGVPLRIEIGFKELNNNTLTVIRRFDGKKIILENKNIFKKIKNELKEIHRLMYLKALKERDERIIRVESYYRFVEEIENGNCVLVPWCCDKECEEELKRRGGVEVGGEGEERGEVGMDSNKDNSKDSKDNKDMYDSKDTRDNKDNTRDNSKDSKDNTSDNTSDNKNTSDNKNNTSDNTRDNKNTRDNKDNTGDNKNNVLTTVPLGVKCMCIPYDNEDVSDKKCFNCNKSAKSLGLFGRSY
;
A
#
# COMPACT_ATOMS: atom_id res chain seq x y z
N MET A 1 34.78 -27.19 -4.24
CA MET A 1 34.36 -26.04 -5.07
C MET A 1 33.33 -25.25 -4.27
N THR A 2 33.72 -24.09 -3.74
CA THR A 2 32.85 -23.24 -2.93
C THR A 2 31.77 -22.63 -3.82
N ASN A 3 30.50 -22.80 -3.48
CA ASN A 3 29.37 -22.13 -4.11
C ASN A 3 29.55 -20.60 -3.98
N GLN A 4 30.18 -19.98 -4.97
CA GLN A 4 30.13 -18.53 -5.14
C GLN A 4 28.68 -18.18 -5.46
N GLN A 5 27.96 -17.74 -4.43
CA GLN A 5 26.67 -17.10 -4.57
C GLN A 5 26.86 -15.96 -5.59
N LYS A 6 26.28 -16.09 -6.79
CA LYS A 6 26.33 -15.03 -7.81
C LYS A 6 25.75 -13.75 -7.19
N PHE A 7 26.63 -12.85 -6.78
CA PHE A 7 26.30 -11.66 -6.01
C PHE A 7 25.81 -10.59 -6.99
N GLY A 8 24.49 -10.46 -7.15
CA GLY A 8 23.88 -9.59 -8.14
C GLY A 8 22.53 -10.09 -8.63
N ILE A 9 21.76 -9.21 -9.27
CA ILE A 9 20.58 -9.59 -10.06
C ILE A 9 21.09 -10.23 -11.36
N SER A 10 20.63 -11.44 -11.68
CA SER A 10 21.16 -12.20 -12.82
C SER A 10 20.32 -12.04 -14.09
N ILE A 11 19.08 -11.57 -13.96
CA ILE A 11 18.12 -11.41 -15.06
C ILE A 11 17.74 -9.95 -15.14
N LYS A 12 17.65 -9.42 -16.37
CA LYS A 12 17.30 -8.01 -16.59
C LYS A 12 15.79 -7.81 -16.46
N LYS A 13 15.39 -6.64 -15.96
CA LYS A 13 14.01 -6.19 -15.82
C LYS A 13 13.24 -6.23 -17.15
N GLU A 14 13.94 -5.94 -18.23
CA GLU A 14 13.38 -5.91 -19.59
C GLU A 14 13.31 -7.31 -20.24
N GLU A 15 14.03 -8.30 -19.70
CA GLU A 15 14.11 -9.67 -20.23
C GLU A 15 13.02 -10.56 -19.61
N ASP A 16 12.97 -10.62 -18.28
CA ASP A 16 11.90 -11.29 -17.54
C ASP A 16 11.60 -10.49 -16.28
N PHE A 17 10.53 -9.70 -16.36
CA PHE A 17 10.09 -8.81 -15.28
C PHE A 17 9.70 -9.58 -14.01
N SER A 18 9.11 -10.78 -14.16
CA SER A 18 8.62 -11.56 -13.02
C SER A 18 9.79 -12.12 -12.22
N GLU A 19 10.72 -12.79 -12.90
CA GLU A 19 11.90 -13.35 -12.25
C GLU A 19 12.84 -12.26 -11.75
N TRP A 20 13.01 -11.17 -12.51
CA TRP A 20 13.74 -9.98 -12.03
C TRP A 20 13.15 -9.47 -10.70
N TYR A 21 11.83 -9.30 -10.61
CA TYR A 21 11.17 -8.83 -9.39
C TYR A 21 11.40 -9.77 -8.22
N CYS A 22 11.25 -11.08 -8.42
CA CYS A 22 11.54 -12.11 -7.42
C CYS A 22 12.98 -12.02 -6.90
N GLN A 23 13.96 -11.81 -7.80
CA GLN A 23 15.34 -11.62 -7.41
C GLN A 23 15.58 -10.32 -6.65
N VAL A 24 14.95 -9.22 -7.06
CA VAL A 24 15.08 -7.95 -6.35
C VAL A 24 14.57 -8.08 -4.92
N VAL A 25 13.35 -8.59 -4.70
CA VAL A 25 12.77 -8.66 -3.33
C VAL A 25 13.51 -9.64 -2.41
N THR A 26 14.10 -10.70 -2.95
CA THR A 26 14.86 -11.69 -2.15
C THR A 26 16.30 -11.25 -1.91
N LYS A 27 17.05 -10.89 -2.97
CA LYS A 27 18.47 -10.53 -2.87
C LYS A 27 18.71 -9.20 -2.15
N SER A 28 17.73 -8.29 -2.16
CA SER A 28 17.74 -7.06 -1.36
C SER A 28 17.32 -7.26 0.10
N GLU A 29 16.95 -8.48 0.49
CA GLU A 29 16.50 -8.79 1.84
C GLU A 29 15.23 -8.02 2.25
N LEU A 30 14.33 -7.77 1.30
CA LEU A 30 12.97 -7.33 1.62
C LEU A 30 12.14 -8.49 2.18
N ILE A 31 12.28 -9.67 1.57
CA ILE A 31 11.56 -10.88 1.99
C ILE A 31 12.45 -12.12 1.99
N ASP A 32 11.99 -13.14 2.71
CA ASP A 32 12.33 -14.54 2.43
C ASP A 32 11.04 -15.32 2.10
N TYR A 33 11.10 -16.24 1.14
CA TYR A 33 9.96 -17.11 0.84
C TYR A 33 9.67 -18.03 2.02
N TYR A 34 8.39 -18.15 2.36
CA TYR A 34 7.95 -19.08 3.39
C TYR A 34 7.56 -20.44 2.78
N THR A 35 7.51 -21.48 3.60
CA THR A 35 7.17 -22.84 3.17
C THR A 35 5.73 -22.94 2.65
N ILE A 36 4.82 -22.11 3.15
CA ILE A 36 3.45 -21.99 2.62
C ILE A 36 3.46 -21.06 1.41
N LYS A 37 3.14 -21.62 0.24
CA LYS A 37 3.00 -20.86 -1.01
C LYS A 37 2.03 -19.68 -0.81
N GLY A 38 2.46 -18.49 -1.24
CA GLY A 38 1.69 -17.25 -1.09
C GLY A 38 1.91 -16.50 0.21
N CYS A 39 2.70 -17.06 1.14
CA CYS A 39 3.18 -16.37 2.34
C CYS A 39 4.68 -16.09 2.22
N TYR A 40 5.14 -15.02 2.87
CA TYR A 40 6.55 -14.64 2.91
C TYR A 40 6.89 -13.98 4.25
N ILE A 41 8.16 -14.05 4.63
CA ILE A 41 8.68 -13.38 5.82
C ILE A 41 9.07 -11.96 5.41
N MET A 42 8.48 -10.95 6.05
CA MET A 42 8.93 -9.56 5.91
C MET A 42 10.17 -9.33 6.78
N ARG A 43 11.32 -9.15 6.13
CA ARG A 43 12.61 -8.86 6.79
C ARG A 43 12.68 -7.39 7.26
N PRO A 44 13.67 -7.02 8.09
CA PRO A 44 13.73 -5.68 8.69
C PRO A 44 13.62 -4.52 7.69
N LEU A 45 14.18 -4.65 6.47
CA LEU A 45 14.12 -3.60 5.46
C LEU A 45 12.69 -3.32 4.99
N SER A 46 11.91 -4.35 4.65
CA SER A 46 10.53 -4.18 4.21
C SER A 46 9.61 -3.74 5.36
N LEU A 47 9.83 -4.28 6.56
CA LEU A 47 9.07 -3.88 7.74
C LEU A 47 9.33 -2.41 8.10
N PHE A 48 10.58 -1.92 7.98
CA PHE A 48 10.89 -0.51 8.18
C PHE A 48 10.13 0.40 7.21
N ILE A 49 10.05 0.02 5.93
CA ILE A 49 9.27 0.77 4.92
C ILE A 49 7.79 0.80 5.32
N TRP A 50 7.23 -0.35 5.73
CA TRP A 50 5.85 -0.44 6.21
C TRP A 50 5.61 0.44 7.45
N THR A 51 6.53 0.44 8.42
CA THR A 51 6.47 1.31 9.59
C THR A 51 6.46 2.79 9.19
N LYS A 52 7.25 3.21 8.18
CA LYS A 52 7.22 4.60 7.69
C LYS A 52 5.89 4.98 7.05
N ILE A 53 5.28 4.07 6.29
CA ILE A 53 3.95 4.26 5.72
C ILE A 53 2.92 4.37 6.83
N LYS A 54 2.97 3.47 7.82
CA LYS A 54 2.12 3.48 9.01
C LYS A 54 2.23 4.80 9.77
N ASP A 55 3.44 5.20 10.15
CA ASP A 55 3.68 6.45 10.89
C ASP A 55 3.14 7.67 10.14
N PHE A 56 3.37 7.74 8.83
CA PHE A 56 2.91 8.86 8.00
C PHE A 56 1.38 8.92 7.97
N PHE A 57 0.73 7.80 7.74
CA PHE A 57 -0.72 7.75 7.63
C PHE A 57 -1.43 7.91 8.97
N THR A 58 -0.96 7.22 10.03
CA THR A 58 -1.47 7.36 11.41
C THR A 58 -1.45 8.83 11.84
N LYS A 59 -0.35 9.57 11.60
CA LYS A 59 -0.28 11.01 11.91
C LYS A 59 -1.35 11.85 11.18
N LYS A 60 -1.74 11.47 9.96
CA LYS A 60 -2.77 12.18 9.19
C LYS A 60 -4.17 11.87 9.69
N ILE A 61 -4.51 10.60 9.90
CA ILE A 61 -5.85 10.20 10.37
C ILE A 61 -6.10 10.61 11.82
N GLN A 62 -5.06 10.70 12.66
CA GLN A 62 -5.17 11.27 14.02
C GLN A 62 -5.65 12.72 13.99
N LYS A 63 -5.24 13.53 12.99
CA LYS A 63 -5.73 14.91 12.81
C LYS A 63 -7.21 14.97 12.41
N LEU A 64 -7.78 13.86 11.92
CA LEU A 64 -9.20 13.71 11.63
C LEU A 64 -9.98 13.11 12.82
N ASN A 65 -9.35 13.00 13.99
CA ASN A 65 -9.87 12.35 15.20
C ASN A 65 -10.25 10.87 14.99
N VAL A 66 -9.56 10.18 14.07
CA VAL A 66 -9.72 8.73 13.91
C VAL A 66 -8.99 8.02 15.04
N GLN A 67 -9.67 7.08 15.69
CA GLN A 67 -9.16 6.32 16.82
C GLN A 67 -8.70 4.93 16.41
N GLU A 68 -7.57 4.48 16.95
CA GLU A 68 -7.04 3.13 16.72
C GLU A 68 -7.75 2.13 17.63
N TYR A 69 -8.27 1.06 17.04
CA TYR A 69 -8.88 -0.09 17.68
C TYR A 69 -8.20 -1.38 17.20
N TYR A 70 -8.53 -2.49 17.84
CA TYR A 70 -8.15 -3.81 17.38
C TYR A 70 -9.33 -4.76 17.53
N PHE A 71 -9.82 -5.30 16.41
CA PHE A 71 -10.87 -6.30 16.39
C PHE A 71 -10.26 -7.71 16.23
N PRO A 72 -10.93 -8.75 16.76
CA PRO A 72 -10.43 -10.12 16.65
C PRO A 72 -10.26 -10.59 15.20
N MET A 73 -9.34 -11.54 15.01
CA MET A 73 -9.06 -12.15 13.70
C MET A 73 -10.15 -13.13 13.22
N LEU A 74 -10.88 -13.74 14.15
CA LEU A 74 -11.81 -14.82 13.84
C LEU A 74 -13.23 -14.27 13.67
N VAL A 75 -13.91 -14.75 12.63
CA VAL A 75 -15.30 -14.43 12.32
C VAL A 75 -16.14 -15.70 12.28
N THR A 76 -17.34 -15.66 12.83
CA THR A 76 -18.25 -16.81 12.83
C THR A 76 -18.86 -17.01 11.45
N LYS A 77 -19.22 -18.26 11.12
CA LYS A 77 -19.92 -18.59 9.88
C LYS A 77 -21.21 -17.79 9.69
N SER A 78 -22.01 -17.66 10.75
CA SER A 78 -23.26 -16.91 10.75
C SER A 78 -23.10 -15.42 10.43
N ALA A 79 -21.97 -14.80 10.80
CA ALA A 79 -21.72 -13.40 10.51
C ALA A 79 -21.43 -13.19 9.01
N LEU A 80 -20.66 -14.09 8.40
CA LEU A 80 -20.30 -14.05 6.97
C LEU A 80 -21.48 -14.39 6.06
N GLU A 81 -22.34 -15.33 6.46
CA GLU A 81 -23.54 -15.68 5.68
C GLU A 81 -24.49 -14.49 5.53
N LYS A 82 -24.59 -13.65 6.57
CA LYS A 82 -25.39 -12.42 6.51
C LYS A 82 -24.94 -11.50 5.38
N GLU A 83 -23.63 -11.35 5.15
CA GLU A 83 -23.07 -10.51 4.06
C GLU A 83 -23.31 -11.12 2.69
N LYS A 84 -23.20 -12.44 2.57
CA LYS A 84 -23.37 -13.14 1.29
C LYS A 84 -24.74 -12.92 0.67
N ASP A 85 -25.78 -12.84 1.48
CA ASP A 85 -27.15 -12.61 1.00
C ASP A 85 -27.38 -11.19 0.47
N HIS A 86 -26.50 -10.24 0.79
CA HIS A 86 -26.66 -8.81 0.50
C HIS A 86 -25.59 -8.23 -0.43
N ILE A 87 -24.51 -8.97 -0.71
CA ILE A 87 -23.38 -8.54 -1.55
C ILE A 87 -23.22 -9.50 -2.72
N GLU A 88 -23.52 -9.01 -3.93
CA GLU A 88 -23.26 -9.75 -5.17
C GLU A 88 -21.76 -10.09 -5.29
N ASN A 89 -21.44 -11.34 -5.66
CA ASN A 89 -20.08 -11.88 -5.79
C ASN A 89 -19.27 -12.01 -4.49
N PHE A 90 -19.92 -12.15 -3.33
CA PHE A 90 -19.25 -12.50 -2.07
C PHE A 90 -18.81 -13.98 -2.07
N ALA A 91 -17.75 -14.29 -2.81
CA ALA A 91 -17.02 -15.55 -2.70
C ALA A 91 -15.67 -15.27 -2.03
N PRO A 92 -15.64 -14.99 -0.71
CA PRO A 92 -14.38 -14.81 -0.02
C PRO A 92 -13.63 -16.14 -0.06
N GLU A 93 -12.39 -16.11 -0.52
CA GLU A 93 -11.43 -17.19 -0.39
C GLU A 93 -11.07 -17.33 1.11
N LEU A 94 -11.99 -17.89 1.89
CA LEU A 94 -11.90 -17.99 3.35
C LEU A 94 -11.05 -19.19 3.75
N ALA A 95 -10.15 -18.98 4.71
CA ALA A 95 -9.58 -20.07 5.48
C ALA A 95 -10.45 -20.36 6.69
N TRP A 96 -10.89 -21.61 6.82
CA TRP A 96 -11.71 -22.08 7.93
C TRP A 96 -10.88 -22.83 8.97
N ILE A 97 -11.18 -22.58 10.23
CA ILE A 97 -10.74 -23.38 11.36
C ILE A 97 -11.91 -24.28 11.75
N THR A 98 -11.76 -25.58 11.50
CA THR A 98 -12.78 -26.61 11.74
C THR A 98 -12.43 -27.54 12.90
N SER A 99 -11.20 -27.49 13.41
CA SER A 99 -10.73 -28.32 14.52
C SER A 99 -9.68 -27.61 15.36
N TYR A 100 -9.50 -28.06 16.60
CA TYR A 100 -8.37 -27.73 17.46
C TYR A 100 -7.76 -29.02 18.02
N GLY A 101 -6.47 -29.23 17.77
CA GLY A 101 -5.86 -30.55 17.98
C GLY A 101 -6.62 -31.61 17.18
N ASN A 102 -7.17 -32.61 17.86
CA ASN A 102 -7.96 -33.70 17.26
C ASN A 102 -9.48 -33.54 17.46
N VAL A 103 -9.95 -32.41 18.01
CA VAL A 103 -11.37 -32.17 18.28
C VAL A 103 -11.97 -31.30 17.18
N LEU A 104 -13.06 -31.76 16.58
CA LEU A 104 -13.85 -30.97 15.63
C LEU A 104 -14.63 -29.88 16.37
N LEU A 105 -14.69 -28.69 15.79
CA LEU A 105 -15.49 -27.59 16.31
C LEU A 105 -16.94 -27.75 15.89
N ASP A 106 -17.87 -27.65 16.85
CA ASP A 106 -19.31 -27.60 16.57
C ASP A 106 -19.66 -26.40 15.68
N ASN A 107 -18.94 -25.28 15.87
CA ASN A 107 -19.11 -24.05 15.11
C ASN A 107 -17.77 -23.62 14.49
N PRO A 108 -17.52 -23.98 13.21
CA PRO A 108 -16.35 -23.50 12.50
C PRO A 108 -16.29 -21.97 12.44
N VAL A 109 -15.07 -21.45 12.54
CA VAL A 109 -14.78 -20.02 12.42
C VAL A 109 -13.84 -19.78 11.27
N ALA A 110 -14.00 -18.66 10.56
CA ALA A 110 -13.10 -18.28 9.49
C ALA A 110 -12.09 -17.25 9.99
N ILE A 111 -10.92 -17.22 9.34
CA ILE A 111 -9.99 -16.11 9.44
C ILE A 111 -10.55 -14.97 8.59
N ARG A 112 -10.61 -13.76 9.17
CA ARG A 112 -11.23 -12.61 8.53
C ARG A 112 -10.56 -12.22 7.19
N PRO A 113 -11.33 -12.09 6.09
CA PRO A 113 -10.84 -11.52 4.83
C PRO A 113 -10.95 -9.98 4.78
N THR A 114 -11.81 -9.43 5.64
CA THR A 114 -12.11 -8.02 5.96
C THR A 114 -12.85 -7.97 7.32
N SER A 115 -13.03 -6.78 7.91
CA SER A 115 -13.61 -6.65 9.26
C SER A 115 -15.05 -6.10 9.34
N GLU A 116 -15.77 -5.86 8.24
CA GLU A 116 -17.17 -5.37 8.27
C GLU A 116 -18.09 -6.24 9.14
N SER A 117 -18.10 -7.56 8.90
CA SER A 117 -18.86 -8.56 9.69
C SER A 117 -18.52 -8.59 11.17
N ILE A 118 -17.34 -8.12 11.56
CA ILE A 118 -16.87 -8.11 12.94
C ILE A 118 -17.20 -6.77 13.61
N MET A 119 -17.00 -5.66 12.89
CA MET A 119 -17.11 -4.30 13.43
C MET A 119 -18.55 -3.80 13.48
N TYR A 120 -19.36 -4.07 12.44
CA TYR A 120 -20.69 -3.48 12.32
C TYR A 120 -21.73 -3.96 13.34
N PRO A 121 -21.70 -5.23 13.82
CA PRO A 121 -22.46 -5.63 15.00
C PRO A 121 -22.07 -4.89 16.29
N CYS A 122 -20.84 -4.36 16.38
CA CYS A 122 -20.43 -3.50 17.49
C CYS A 122 -20.94 -2.07 17.30
N PHE A 123 -20.88 -1.54 16.07
CA PHE A 123 -21.37 -0.19 15.77
C PHE A 123 -22.86 -0.04 16.10
N SER A 124 -23.70 -1.03 15.80
CA SER A 124 -25.13 -1.00 16.17
C SER A 124 -25.39 -1.01 17.68
N LYS A 125 -24.41 -1.45 18.48
CA LYS A 125 -24.48 -1.41 19.95
C LYS A 125 -24.00 -0.07 20.51
N TRP A 126 -22.96 0.49 19.90
CA TRP A 126 -22.31 1.73 20.35
C TRP A 126 -23.08 2.98 19.95
N LEU A 127 -23.71 2.98 18.77
CA LEU A 127 -24.41 4.14 18.23
C LEU A 127 -25.90 4.08 18.62
N ARG A 128 -26.37 5.10 19.34
CA ARG A 128 -27.78 5.23 19.79
C ARG A 128 -28.37 6.59 19.47
N SER A 129 -27.57 7.64 19.52
CA SER A 129 -27.98 9.02 19.26
C SER A 129 -27.05 9.70 18.25
N HIS A 130 -27.54 10.73 17.58
CA HIS A 130 -26.71 11.56 16.70
C HIS A 130 -25.46 12.13 17.41
N ARG A 131 -25.48 12.23 18.76
CA ARG A 131 -24.35 12.66 19.59
C ARG A 131 -23.18 11.67 19.63
N ASP A 132 -23.44 10.41 19.28
CA ASP A 132 -22.40 9.37 19.18
C ASP A 132 -21.64 9.44 17.84
N LEU A 133 -22.05 10.34 16.95
CA LEU A 133 -21.47 10.54 15.62
C LEU A 133 -20.63 11.84 15.56
N PRO A 134 -19.59 11.88 14.70
CA PRO A 134 -19.10 10.79 13.87
C PRO A 134 -18.30 9.77 14.68
N LEU A 135 -18.54 8.48 14.43
CA LEU A 135 -17.68 7.41 14.92
C LEU A 135 -16.58 7.16 13.88
N LYS A 136 -15.32 7.20 14.30
CA LYS A 136 -14.19 7.04 13.39
C LYS A 136 -13.15 6.07 13.94
N VAL A 137 -13.07 4.90 13.33
CA VAL A 137 -12.25 3.78 13.83
C VAL A 137 -11.24 3.35 12.76
N ASN A 138 -10.03 3.02 13.19
CA ASN A 138 -8.95 2.45 12.37
C ASN A 138 -8.36 1.21 13.04
N GLN A 139 -7.84 0.25 12.27
CA GLN A 139 -6.95 -0.78 12.79
C GLN A 139 -5.82 -1.13 11.80
N TRP A 140 -4.66 -1.48 12.35
CA TRP A 140 -3.53 -2.09 11.64
C TRP A 140 -3.44 -3.55 11.99
N CYS A 141 -3.43 -4.42 10.99
CA CYS A 141 -3.63 -5.85 11.21
C CYS A 141 -3.15 -6.69 10.01
N ASN A 142 -3.17 -8.01 10.12
CA ASN A 142 -2.91 -8.94 9.02
C ASN A 142 -4.22 -9.52 8.48
N ILE A 143 -4.34 -9.60 7.16
CA ILE A 143 -5.47 -10.20 6.47
C ILE A 143 -5.03 -11.49 5.80
N LEU A 144 -5.90 -12.51 5.84
CA LEU A 144 -5.70 -13.74 5.12
C LEU A 144 -6.82 -13.94 4.08
N ARG A 145 -6.42 -14.08 2.82
CA ARG A 145 -7.29 -14.44 1.70
C ARG A 145 -6.63 -15.60 0.97
N TRP A 146 -7.36 -16.71 0.81
CA TRP A 146 -6.81 -17.94 0.25
C TRP A 146 -6.72 -17.88 -1.28
N GLU A 147 -5.89 -16.96 -1.78
CA GLU A 147 -5.73 -16.68 -3.20
C GLU A 147 -5.39 -17.96 -3.99
N VAL A 148 -6.31 -18.29 -4.91
CA VAL A 148 -6.19 -19.44 -5.81
C VAL A 148 -5.36 -19.08 -7.04
N LYS A 149 -5.32 -17.79 -7.42
CA LYS A 149 -4.48 -17.30 -8.52
C LYS A 149 -2.99 -17.27 -8.14
N SER A 150 -2.14 -16.96 -9.12
CA SER A 150 -0.71 -16.80 -8.90
C SER A 150 -0.42 -15.71 -7.86
N THR A 151 0.51 -15.99 -6.96
CA THR A 151 0.91 -15.09 -5.89
C THR A 151 2.18 -14.36 -6.28
N THR A 152 2.22 -13.05 -6.04
CA THR A 152 3.39 -12.20 -6.27
C THR A 152 3.67 -11.45 -4.98
N PRO A 153 4.88 -11.56 -4.39
CA PRO A 153 5.17 -10.94 -3.10
C PRO A 153 4.79 -9.46 -3.07
N PHE A 154 4.20 -9.01 -1.95
CA PHE A 154 3.57 -7.70 -1.75
C PHE A 154 2.35 -7.39 -2.62
N ILE A 155 2.38 -7.67 -3.92
CA ILE A 155 1.28 -7.30 -4.85
C ILE A 155 0.02 -8.12 -4.59
N ARG A 156 0.20 -9.43 -4.45
CA ARG A 156 -0.86 -10.43 -4.28
C ARG A 156 -0.35 -11.61 -3.47
N ALA A 157 -0.66 -11.60 -2.18
CA ALA A 157 -0.23 -12.60 -1.21
C ALA A 157 -1.44 -13.20 -0.50
N ARG A 158 -1.28 -14.38 0.07
CA ARG A 158 -2.34 -14.99 0.88
C ARG A 158 -2.47 -14.33 2.24
N GLU A 159 -1.35 -14.02 2.86
CA GLU A 159 -1.27 -13.21 4.07
C GLU A 159 -0.54 -11.91 3.78
N PHE A 160 -1.11 -10.79 4.24
CA PHE A 160 -0.48 -9.48 4.08
C PHE A 160 -0.90 -8.50 5.17
N LEU A 161 -0.01 -7.56 5.48
CA LEU A 161 -0.34 -6.48 6.40
C LEU A 161 -1.21 -5.42 5.72
N TRP A 162 -2.18 -4.95 6.47
CA TRP A 162 -3.33 -4.15 6.04
C TRP A 162 -3.63 -3.07 7.09
N GLN A 163 -4.08 -1.91 6.62
CA GLN A 163 -4.79 -0.90 7.42
C GLN A 163 -6.23 -0.78 6.91
N GLU A 164 -7.23 -0.94 7.78
CA GLU A 164 -8.65 -0.64 7.47
C GLU A 164 -9.21 0.40 8.44
N GLY A 165 -9.93 1.36 7.88
CA GLY A 165 -10.65 2.37 8.63
C GLY A 165 -12.14 2.29 8.30
N HIS A 166 -12.97 2.37 9.33
CA HIS A 166 -14.42 2.31 9.22
C HIS A 166 -15.02 3.45 10.03
N THR A 167 -15.88 4.22 9.38
CA THR A 167 -16.46 5.40 9.99
C THR A 167 -17.97 5.44 9.77
N ALA A 168 -18.68 6.18 10.63
CA ALA A 168 -20.12 6.38 10.56
C ALA A 168 -20.45 7.85 10.83
N PHE A 169 -21.35 8.40 10.01
CA PHE A 169 -21.76 9.80 9.98
C PHE A 169 -23.27 9.92 9.99
N LEU A 170 -23.77 11.09 10.40
CA LEU A 170 -25.19 11.39 10.35
C LEU A 170 -25.63 11.70 8.92
N THR A 171 -24.79 12.40 8.16
CA THR A 171 -25.11 12.90 6.82
C THR A 171 -24.22 12.29 5.75
N LYS A 172 -24.74 12.21 4.53
CA LYS A 172 -23.98 11.73 3.36
C LYS A 172 -22.83 12.67 3.03
N GLU A 173 -23.05 13.97 3.16
CA GLU A 173 -22.11 15.01 2.81
C GLU A 173 -20.83 14.93 3.65
N GLU A 174 -20.96 14.70 4.96
CA GLU A 174 -19.81 14.49 5.86
C GLU A 174 -19.07 13.19 5.54
N SER A 175 -19.81 12.13 5.25
CA SER A 175 -19.26 10.83 4.83
C SER A 175 -18.43 10.98 3.56
N ASP A 176 -18.99 11.58 2.52
CA ASP A 176 -18.34 11.74 1.22
C ASP A 176 -17.11 12.66 1.30
N LYS A 177 -17.16 13.69 2.16
CA LYS A 177 -16.00 14.55 2.43
C LYS A 177 -14.83 13.74 2.98
N GLU A 178 -15.06 12.83 3.93
CA GLU A 178 -14.00 11.99 4.46
C GLU A 178 -13.46 11.00 3.41
N VAL A 179 -14.32 10.45 2.55
CA VAL A 179 -13.88 9.53 1.48
C VAL A 179 -12.79 10.17 0.62
N LEU A 180 -13.00 11.42 0.20
CA LEU A 180 -12.04 12.17 -0.62
C LEU A 180 -10.80 12.62 0.19
N GLN A 181 -10.98 12.98 1.47
CA GLN A 181 -9.84 13.31 2.34
C GLN A 181 -8.89 12.12 2.53
N ILE A 182 -9.43 10.92 2.73
CA ILE A 182 -8.63 9.70 2.85
C ILE A 182 -7.98 9.35 1.51
N LEU A 183 -8.69 9.51 0.40
CA LEU A 183 -8.13 9.32 -0.94
C LEU A 183 -6.91 10.23 -1.18
N ASP A 184 -6.99 11.50 -0.75
CA ASP A 184 -5.86 12.43 -0.81
C ASP A 184 -4.71 11.99 0.08
N PHE A 185 -4.97 11.49 1.29
CA PHE A 185 -3.91 10.97 2.15
C PHE A 185 -3.21 9.75 1.55
N TYR A 186 -3.95 8.84 0.92
CA TYR A 186 -3.35 7.73 0.18
C TYR A 186 -2.51 8.21 -1.00
N SER A 187 -3.02 9.16 -1.78
CA SER A 187 -2.27 9.79 -2.87
C SER A 187 -0.95 10.40 -2.36
N GLN A 188 -0.97 11.07 -1.20
CA GLN A 188 0.22 11.66 -0.58
C GLN A 188 1.22 10.60 -0.08
N ILE A 189 0.79 9.42 0.37
CA ILE A 189 1.72 8.31 0.67
C ILE A 189 2.54 7.97 -0.58
N TYR A 190 1.87 7.79 -1.73
CA TYR A 190 2.58 7.45 -2.95
C TYR A 190 3.46 8.60 -3.44
N GLN A 191 2.91 9.81 -3.54
CA GLN A 191 3.63 10.94 -4.13
C GLN A 191 4.70 11.52 -3.21
N GLU A 192 4.36 11.81 -1.95
CA GLU A 192 5.27 12.50 -1.03
C GLU A 192 6.22 11.55 -0.31
N LEU A 193 5.80 10.32 0.02
CA LEU A 193 6.62 9.39 0.81
C LEU A 193 7.38 8.41 -0.09
N LEU A 194 6.73 7.93 -1.16
CA LEU A 194 7.29 6.90 -2.05
C LEU A 194 7.79 7.45 -3.40
N ALA A 195 7.64 8.75 -3.69
CA ALA A 195 8.01 9.35 -4.97
C ALA A 195 7.35 8.65 -6.18
N ILE A 196 6.07 8.28 -6.06
CA ILE A 196 5.31 7.56 -7.09
C ILE A 196 4.11 8.40 -7.54
N PRO A 197 3.99 8.73 -8.83
CA PRO A 197 2.82 9.40 -9.36
C PRO A 197 1.63 8.42 -9.40
N VAL A 198 0.45 8.93 -9.10
CA VAL A 198 -0.78 8.14 -9.07
C VAL A 198 -1.94 8.93 -9.64
N ILE A 199 -2.98 8.23 -10.06
CA ILE A 199 -4.21 8.83 -10.61
C ILE A 199 -5.32 8.59 -9.61
N LYS A 200 -5.96 9.68 -9.16
CA LYS A 200 -7.16 9.61 -8.33
C LYS A 200 -8.38 9.48 -9.23
N GLY A 201 -9.30 8.58 -8.88
CA GLY A 201 -10.55 8.45 -9.61
C GLY A 201 -11.61 7.67 -8.84
N ILE A 202 -12.72 7.42 -9.53
CA ILE A 202 -13.84 6.61 -9.07
C ILE A 202 -13.90 5.32 -9.88
N LYS A 203 -14.19 4.18 -9.25
CA LYS A 203 -14.39 2.90 -9.94
C LYS A 203 -15.69 2.94 -10.74
N SER A 204 -15.71 2.21 -11.85
CA SER A 204 -16.97 1.95 -12.57
C SER A 204 -17.93 1.14 -11.71
N GLU A 205 -19.20 1.09 -12.10
CA GLU A 205 -20.21 0.27 -11.42
C GLU A 205 -19.85 -1.22 -11.37
N ASN A 206 -19.07 -1.73 -12.34
CA ASN A 206 -18.62 -3.12 -12.36
C ASN A 206 -17.38 -3.40 -11.51
N GLU A 207 -16.58 -2.38 -11.22
CA GLU A 207 -15.31 -2.52 -10.50
C GLU A 207 -15.36 -1.92 -9.08
N LYS A 208 -16.48 -1.30 -8.69
CA LYS A 208 -16.67 -0.83 -7.33
C LYS A 208 -16.83 -2.00 -6.37
N PHE A 209 -16.58 -1.75 -5.09
CA PHE A 209 -16.92 -2.73 -4.05
C PHE A 209 -18.44 -2.96 -4.03
N GLY A 210 -18.88 -4.22 -4.12
CA GLY A 210 -20.31 -4.56 -4.26
C GLY A 210 -21.20 -4.01 -3.13
N GLY A 211 -20.67 -3.88 -1.92
CA GLY A 211 -21.38 -3.29 -0.77
C GLY A 211 -21.36 -1.75 -0.74
N ALA A 212 -20.60 -1.09 -1.62
CA ALA A 212 -20.44 0.37 -1.62
C ALA A 212 -21.49 1.09 -2.48
N LEU A 213 -21.88 2.29 -2.05
CA LEU A 213 -22.59 3.24 -2.91
C LEU A 213 -21.67 3.63 -4.09
N TYR A 214 -20.44 4.05 -3.78
CA TYR A 214 -19.38 4.26 -4.75
C TYR A 214 -18.00 3.96 -4.15
N THR A 215 -17.02 3.69 -5.01
CA THR A 215 -15.63 3.41 -4.60
C THR A 215 -14.69 4.37 -5.28
N THR A 216 -13.87 5.05 -4.50
CA THR A 216 -12.75 5.85 -4.99
C THR A 216 -11.45 5.08 -4.88
N THR A 217 -10.50 5.41 -5.75
CA THR A 217 -9.24 4.68 -5.83
C THR A 217 -8.08 5.57 -6.24
N VAL A 218 -6.90 5.14 -5.80
CA VAL A 218 -5.61 5.62 -6.30
C VAL A 218 -5.04 4.54 -7.19
N GLU A 219 -4.83 4.85 -8.47
CA GLU A 219 -4.25 3.93 -9.46
C GLU A 219 -2.78 4.27 -9.70
N ALA A 220 -1.92 3.26 -9.64
CA ALA A 220 -0.52 3.36 -10.07
C ALA A 220 -0.33 2.56 -11.36
N PHE A 221 0.75 2.85 -12.07
CA PHE A 221 1.11 2.16 -13.31
C PHE A 221 2.53 1.60 -13.20
N ILE A 222 2.74 0.39 -13.70
CA ILE A 222 4.03 -0.31 -13.70
C ILE A 222 4.55 -0.37 -15.15
N PRO A 223 5.47 0.53 -15.55
CA PRO A 223 5.96 0.58 -16.93
C PRO A 223 6.62 -0.70 -17.42
N GLY A 224 7.36 -1.39 -16.54
CA GLY A 224 8.08 -2.62 -16.89
C GLY A 224 7.18 -3.80 -17.25
N SER A 225 5.92 -3.81 -16.80
CA SER A 225 4.95 -4.86 -17.14
C SER A 225 3.78 -4.37 -17.99
N GLY A 226 3.67 -3.06 -18.23
CA GLY A 226 2.55 -2.45 -18.97
C GLY A 226 1.21 -2.64 -18.27
N ARG A 227 1.20 -2.69 -16.93
CA ARG A 227 0.00 -2.97 -16.14
C ARG A 227 -0.29 -1.89 -15.12
N GLY A 228 -1.58 -1.57 -15.00
CA GLY A 228 -2.13 -0.82 -13.90
C GLY A 228 -2.19 -1.63 -12.60
N VAL A 229 -2.18 -0.94 -11.48
CA VAL A 229 -2.32 -1.57 -10.16
C VAL A 229 -3.09 -0.64 -9.22
N GLN A 230 -4.18 -1.17 -8.68
CA GLN A 230 -4.95 -0.50 -7.64
C GLN A 230 -4.09 -0.37 -6.38
N ALA A 231 -3.77 0.86 -6.03
CA ALA A 231 -2.81 1.20 -4.99
C ALA A 231 -3.48 1.29 -3.61
N ALA A 232 -4.65 1.94 -3.55
CA ALA A 232 -5.50 2.03 -2.35
C ALA A 232 -6.96 2.31 -2.73
N THR A 233 -7.89 2.10 -1.79
CA THR A 233 -9.32 2.40 -1.99
C THR A 233 -9.96 3.10 -0.80
N SER A 234 -10.93 3.96 -1.10
CA SER A 234 -11.78 4.62 -0.11
C SER A 234 -13.23 4.58 -0.61
N HIS A 235 -14.10 3.93 0.17
CA HIS A 235 -15.46 3.57 -0.21
C HIS A 235 -16.45 4.43 0.56
N SER A 236 -17.44 5.01 -0.15
CA SER A 236 -18.69 5.44 0.47
C SER A 236 -19.62 4.25 0.48
N LEU A 237 -19.95 3.74 1.66
CA LEU A 237 -20.86 2.61 1.82
C LEU A 237 -22.33 3.06 1.83
N GLY A 238 -22.57 4.38 1.86
CA GLY A 238 -23.89 4.96 2.02
C GLY A 238 -24.57 4.37 3.26
N THR A 239 -25.82 3.97 3.11
CA THR A 239 -26.58 3.30 4.18
C THR A 239 -26.64 1.78 4.03
N ASN A 240 -25.92 1.17 3.08
CA ASN A 240 -26.08 -0.25 2.73
C ASN A 240 -25.84 -1.17 3.93
N PHE A 241 -24.65 -1.06 4.53
CA PHE A 241 -24.28 -1.84 5.71
C PHE A 241 -25.06 -1.42 6.96
N SER A 242 -25.38 -0.14 7.12
CA SER A 242 -26.17 0.33 8.26
C SER A 242 -27.58 -0.27 8.27
N ARG A 243 -28.21 -0.44 7.11
CA ARG A 243 -29.50 -1.15 6.97
C ARG A 243 -29.35 -2.62 7.30
N MET A 244 -28.30 -3.24 6.77
CA MET A 244 -28.01 -4.65 6.95
C MET A 244 -27.73 -5.03 8.43
N TYR A 245 -27.01 -4.18 9.17
CA TYR A 245 -26.63 -4.40 10.57
C TYR A 245 -27.49 -3.62 11.58
N ASP A 246 -28.57 -2.98 11.11
CA ASP A 246 -29.48 -2.16 11.92
C ASP A 246 -28.76 -1.09 12.77
N ILE A 247 -27.86 -0.35 12.12
CA ILE A 247 -27.10 0.75 12.72
C ILE A 247 -27.90 2.04 12.54
N LYS A 248 -28.70 2.39 13.54
CA LYS A 248 -29.55 3.59 13.57
C LYS A 248 -29.17 4.49 14.72
N VAL A 249 -29.42 5.79 14.54
CA VAL A 249 -29.35 6.79 15.60
C VAL A 249 -30.64 7.59 15.67
N THR A 250 -30.98 8.04 16.87
CA THR A 250 -32.06 9.01 17.08
C THR A 250 -31.64 10.39 16.56
N SER A 251 -32.36 10.90 15.56
CA SER A 251 -32.16 12.24 15.01
C SER A 251 -32.96 13.28 15.81
N GLU A 252 -32.40 14.48 16.01
CA GLU A 252 -33.14 15.59 16.62
C GLU A 252 -34.28 16.01 15.68
N GLY A 253 -35.52 16.02 16.18
CA GLY A 253 -36.64 16.53 15.42
C GLY A 253 -36.43 18.01 15.14
N ASN A 254 -36.32 18.39 13.85
CA ASN A 254 -36.23 19.77 13.40
C ASN A 254 -37.18 20.69 14.20
N ILE A 255 -36.61 21.62 14.97
CA ILE A 255 -37.28 22.84 15.39
C ILE A 255 -37.41 23.65 14.10
N GLY A 256 -38.61 23.68 13.53
CA GLY A 256 -38.88 24.48 12.35
C GLY A 256 -38.58 25.95 12.64
N ASN A 257 -37.83 26.58 11.73
CA ASN A 257 -37.81 28.03 11.60
C ASN A 257 -39.25 28.51 11.37
N GLY A 258 -39.93 28.88 12.45
CA GLY A 258 -41.14 29.67 12.41
C GLY A 258 -40.74 31.13 12.23
N ILE A 259 -40.99 31.65 11.04
CA ILE A 259 -41.05 33.08 10.76
C ILE A 259 -42.08 33.68 11.75
N GLY A 260 -41.62 34.56 12.64
CA GLY A 260 -42.44 35.32 13.56
C GLY A 260 -41.76 36.64 13.83
N GLY A 261 -42.12 37.67 13.06
CA GLY A 261 -41.71 39.04 13.29
C GLY A 261 -42.25 39.55 14.62
N GLY A 262 -41.44 40.34 15.31
CA GLY A 262 -41.80 41.04 16.53
C GLY A 262 -40.70 42.04 16.88
N GLU A 263 -40.91 43.28 16.48
CA GLU A 263 -40.12 44.44 16.89
C GLU A 263 -40.16 44.60 18.43
N GLY A 264 -39.02 44.99 19.02
CA GLY A 264 -38.91 45.30 20.44
C GLY A 264 -37.53 45.82 20.81
N ASN A 265 -37.43 47.13 21.03
CA ASN A 265 -36.23 47.94 21.21
C ASN A 265 -35.59 47.85 22.62
N ILE A 266 -34.25 48.00 22.64
CA ILE A 266 -33.36 48.77 23.57
C ILE A 266 -33.17 48.34 25.04
N GLY A 267 -31.87 48.21 25.40
CA GLY A 267 -31.25 48.42 26.72
C GLY A 267 -30.29 47.27 27.08
N GLY A 268 -28.97 47.40 27.28
CA GLY A 268 -28.12 48.51 27.69
C GLY A 268 -27.36 48.11 28.97
N GLY A 269 -26.05 47.87 28.88
CA GLY A 269 -25.12 47.59 30.01
C GLY A 269 -24.56 46.16 29.98
N GLY A 270 -23.26 45.87 29.91
CA GLY A 270 -22.08 46.58 30.43
C GLY A 270 -21.63 45.93 31.74
N GLY A 271 -20.58 45.09 31.70
CA GLY A 271 -20.02 44.49 32.91
C GLY A 271 -19.00 43.37 32.67
N GLU A 272 -17.72 43.74 32.63
CA GLU A 272 -16.57 42.85 32.81
C GLU A 272 -16.54 42.26 34.24
N GLY A 273 -15.97 41.06 34.43
CA GLY A 273 -15.73 40.55 35.79
C GLY A 273 -15.24 39.10 35.93
N LYS A 274 -13.94 38.90 35.69
CA LYS A 274 -12.96 38.04 36.40
C LYS A 274 -13.42 36.74 37.11
N ASN A 275 -12.74 35.65 36.72
CA ASN A 275 -12.03 34.66 37.56
C ASN A 275 -12.37 34.62 39.07
N THR A 276 -12.72 33.43 39.57
CA THR A 276 -11.90 32.73 40.59
C THR A 276 -12.25 31.24 40.71
N ASN A 277 -11.20 30.42 40.69
CA ASN A 277 -11.11 29.07 41.24
C ASN A 277 -11.51 29.05 42.73
N THR A 278 -12.21 27.99 43.18
CA THR A 278 -11.82 27.31 44.43
C THR A 278 -12.40 25.90 44.53
N LYS A 279 -11.51 24.95 44.76
CA LYS A 279 -11.78 23.61 45.29
C LYS A 279 -12.39 23.75 46.68
N ASN A 280 -13.30 22.83 47.06
CA ASN A 280 -13.12 22.10 48.31
C ASN A 280 -13.86 20.75 48.34
N LYS A 281 -13.17 19.80 48.96
CA LYS A 281 -13.53 18.40 49.20
C LYS A 281 -14.43 18.26 50.44
N SER A 282 -14.96 17.03 50.55
CA SER A 282 -15.22 16.28 51.79
C SER A 282 -16.56 16.59 52.47
N LYS A 283 -17.24 15.65 53.14
CA LYS A 283 -17.17 14.20 53.34
C LYS A 283 -18.43 13.84 54.15
N ASP A 284 -18.73 12.54 54.23
CA ASP A 284 -19.50 11.89 55.30
C ASP A 284 -21.02 12.14 55.33
N LYS A 285 -21.90 11.23 55.78
CA LYS A 285 -22.01 9.76 55.92
C LYS A 285 -23.40 9.52 56.53
N ASN A 286 -23.86 8.27 56.47
CA ASN A 286 -25.00 7.61 57.14
C ASN A 286 -26.25 7.44 56.26
N LYS A 287 -26.60 6.22 55.83
CA LYS A 287 -27.08 5.01 56.56
C LYS A 287 -28.35 5.27 57.37
N ASP A 288 -29.50 4.75 56.91
CA ASP A 288 -30.11 3.48 57.31
C ASP A 288 -31.49 3.36 56.60
N LYS A 289 -31.75 2.32 55.81
CA LYS A 289 -32.37 1.01 56.15
C LYS A 289 -33.82 1.07 56.65
N ASN A 290 -34.74 0.60 55.79
CA ASN A 290 -35.76 -0.47 56.00
C ASN A 290 -36.99 -0.17 55.12
N LYS A 291 -37.31 -0.99 54.10
CA LYS A 291 -37.89 -2.36 54.06
C LYS A 291 -39.43 -2.36 54.04
N SER A 292 -39.95 -3.03 53.00
CA SER A 292 -41.22 -3.79 52.89
C SER A 292 -42.53 -3.01 53.01
N LYS A 293 -43.65 -3.35 52.35
CA LYS A 293 -44.08 -4.45 51.45
C LYS A 293 -45.50 -4.03 50.95
N ASP A 294 -45.94 -4.62 49.82
CA ASP A 294 -47.28 -5.18 49.49
C ASP A 294 -48.55 -4.42 50.00
N SER A 295 -49.67 -4.25 49.29
CA SER A 295 -50.31 -4.94 48.17
C SER A 295 -51.66 -4.25 47.89
N ASN A 296 -52.16 -4.40 46.66
CA ASN A 296 -53.55 -4.34 46.17
C ASN A 296 -54.71 -4.13 47.17
N THR A 297 -55.73 -3.34 46.78
CA THR A 297 -57.08 -3.85 46.40
C THR A 297 -58.04 -2.73 45.93
N ASN A 298 -58.90 -3.11 44.99
CA ASN A 298 -60.01 -2.37 44.36
C ASN A 298 -61.19 -2.09 45.31
N THR A 299 -61.98 -1.04 45.03
CA THR A 299 -63.48 -0.96 45.01
C THR A 299 -63.88 0.51 44.79
N LYS A 300 -64.49 0.89 43.66
CA LYS A 300 -65.92 0.87 43.25
C LYS A 300 -66.86 1.87 43.98
N ASP A 301 -67.40 2.75 43.13
CA ASP A 301 -68.77 3.28 43.05
C ASP A 301 -69.22 4.57 43.79
N ASN A 302 -69.85 5.42 42.97
CA ASN A 302 -70.95 6.39 43.17
C ASN A 302 -70.67 7.91 43.03
N PRO A 303 -71.67 8.72 42.56
CA PRO A 303 -71.48 9.69 41.48
C PRO A 303 -71.94 11.12 41.90
N ASN A 304 -71.95 12.05 40.94
CA ASN A 304 -72.67 13.35 40.96
C ASN A 304 -72.05 14.42 41.91
N THR A 305 -71.64 15.63 41.49
CA THR A 305 -72.27 16.59 40.58
C THR A 305 -71.33 17.80 40.32
N ASN A 306 -71.57 18.48 39.20
CA ASN A 306 -71.42 19.91 38.92
C ASN A 306 -70.05 20.59 38.66
N ASN A 307 -69.88 20.93 37.37
CA ASN A 307 -69.61 22.26 36.81
C ASN A 307 -68.30 22.99 37.13
N ASN A 308 -67.36 22.97 36.17
CA ASN A 308 -66.81 24.19 35.55
C ASN A 308 -66.05 23.84 34.24
N PRO A 309 -66.34 24.43 33.07
CA PRO A 309 -65.55 24.23 31.86
C PRO A 309 -64.35 25.18 31.88
N ASN A 310 -63.14 24.65 31.68
CA ASN A 310 -61.98 25.30 31.04
C ASN A 310 -60.68 24.68 31.57
N ASN A 311 -60.28 23.54 30.98
CA ASN A 311 -58.87 23.28 30.72
C ASN A 311 -58.77 22.25 29.59
N THR A 312 -58.85 22.71 28.34
CA THR A 312 -58.43 21.88 27.21
C THR A 312 -56.93 21.70 27.32
N ASN A 313 -56.53 20.56 27.89
CA ASN A 313 -55.21 19.98 27.73
C ASN A 313 -54.88 19.93 26.23
N ASN A 314 -54.13 20.91 25.75
CA ASN A 314 -53.36 20.75 24.53
C ASN A 314 -52.21 19.78 24.84
N ASN A 315 -52.52 18.48 24.78
CA ASN A 315 -51.51 17.46 24.54
C ASN A 315 -50.92 17.74 23.16
N ILE A 316 -49.88 18.58 23.12
CA ILE A 316 -48.97 18.64 21.98
C ILE A 316 -48.34 17.24 21.89
N PRO A 317 -48.48 16.51 20.78
CA PRO A 317 -47.81 15.22 20.64
C PRO A 317 -46.31 15.48 20.74
N LEU A 318 -45.64 14.82 21.69
CA LEU A 318 -44.18 14.71 21.68
C LEU A 318 -43.79 14.18 20.30
N LYS A 319 -43.15 15.04 19.50
CA LYS A 319 -42.70 14.72 18.13
C LYS A 319 -41.75 13.53 18.25
N HIS A 320 -42.18 12.36 17.78
CA HIS A 320 -41.36 11.15 17.81
C HIS A 320 -40.01 11.45 17.12
N SER A 321 -38.90 11.23 17.84
CA SER A 321 -37.57 11.20 17.24
C SER A 321 -37.57 10.16 16.12
N SER A 322 -37.32 10.57 14.88
CA SER A 322 -37.21 9.63 13.77
C SER A 322 -35.82 8.99 13.77
N ASP A 323 -35.78 7.67 13.93
CA ASP A 323 -34.53 6.92 13.77
C ASP A 323 -34.01 7.07 12.34
N SER A 324 -32.70 7.30 12.21
CA SER A 324 -32.02 7.46 10.93
C SER A 324 -30.85 6.48 10.82
N PHE A 325 -30.72 5.84 9.68
CA PHE A 325 -29.56 5.01 9.36
C PHE A 325 -28.32 5.87 9.14
N VAL A 326 -27.18 5.42 9.65
CA VAL A 326 -25.91 6.15 9.52
C VAL A 326 -25.29 5.97 8.13
N HIS A 327 -24.59 6.99 7.65
CA HIS A 327 -23.77 6.90 6.45
C HIS A 327 -22.38 6.39 6.81
N GLN A 328 -21.91 5.32 6.17
CA GLN A 328 -20.64 4.69 6.52
C GLN A 328 -19.59 4.83 5.42
N ASN A 329 -18.33 4.85 5.83
CA ASN A 329 -17.20 4.65 4.92
C ASN A 329 -16.36 3.44 5.36
N SER A 330 -15.64 2.87 4.39
CA SER A 330 -14.55 1.93 4.62
C SER A 330 -13.38 2.30 3.71
N TRP A 331 -12.14 2.22 4.18
CA TRP A 331 -10.96 2.56 3.40
C TRP A 331 -9.77 1.71 3.80
N GLY A 332 -8.92 1.36 2.84
CA GLY A 332 -7.77 0.51 3.13
C GLY A 332 -6.57 0.68 2.20
N ILE A 333 -5.40 0.40 2.79
CA ILE A 333 -4.11 0.32 2.13
C ILE A 333 -3.32 -0.87 2.67
N THR A 334 -2.46 -1.46 1.85
CA THR A 334 -1.77 -2.71 2.19
C THR A 334 -0.28 -2.62 1.88
N THR A 335 0.45 -3.67 2.25
CA THR A 335 1.86 -3.85 1.87
C THR A 335 2.12 -3.95 0.37
N ARG A 336 1.07 -4.00 -0.47
CA ARG A 336 1.16 -3.78 -1.92
C ARG A 336 1.89 -2.49 -2.28
N THR A 337 1.76 -1.46 -1.46
CA THR A 337 2.55 -0.22 -1.51
C THR A 337 4.06 -0.46 -1.73
N ILE A 338 4.64 -1.43 -1.00
CA ILE A 338 6.06 -1.79 -1.08
C ILE A 338 6.38 -2.45 -2.42
N GLY A 339 5.52 -3.35 -2.88
CA GLY A 339 5.67 -4.01 -4.18
C GLY A 339 5.62 -3.01 -5.34
N ILE A 340 4.66 -2.08 -5.32
CA ILE A 340 4.54 -1.02 -6.32
C ILE A 340 5.81 -0.16 -6.34
N SER A 341 6.28 0.30 -5.17
CA SER A 341 7.52 1.07 -5.06
C SER A 341 8.73 0.31 -5.60
N THR A 342 8.80 -0.99 -5.33
CA THR A 342 9.90 -1.84 -5.79
C THR A 342 9.87 -1.99 -7.32
N MET A 343 8.70 -2.26 -7.90
CA MET A 343 8.52 -2.44 -9.34
C MET A 343 8.80 -1.18 -10.15
N ILE A 344 8.42 0.00 -9.64
CA ILE A 344 8.63 1.29 -10.31
C ILE A 344 10.11 1.69 -10.24
N HIS A 345 10.69 1.77 -9.04
CA HIS A 345 11.99 2.42 -8.85
C HIS A 345 13.20 1.53 -9.11
N SER A 346 13.09 0.23 -8.85
CA SER A 346 14.25 -0.68 -8.89
C SER A 346 14.73 -0.92 -10.33
N ASP A 347 16.00 -1.32 -10.44
CA ASP A 347 16.69 -1.53 -11.71
C ASP A 347 17.49 -2.87 -11.73
N ASN A 348 18.31 -3.06 -12.76
CA ASN A 348 19.12 -4.26 -12.96
C ASN A 348 20.28 -4.43 -11.95
N LYS A 349 20.52 -3.44 -11.07
CA LYS A 349 21.48 -3.55 -9.96
C LYS A 349 20.79 -3.94 -8.64
N GLY A 350 19.47 -3.91 -8.59
CA GLY A 350 18.67 -4.28 -7.42
C GLY A 350 17.72 -3.18 -6.99
N LEU A 351 17.43 -3.13 -5.69
CA LEU A 351 16.47 -2.22 -5.10
C LEU A 351 16.92 -0.75 -5.26
N VAL A 352 15.96 0.17 -5.42
CA VAL A 352 16.17 1.62 -5.36
C VAL A 352 15.11 2.20 -4.43
N LEU A 353 15.53 2.78 -3.30
CA LEU A 353 14.58 3.28 -2.30
C LEU A 353 14.47 4.81 -2.31
N PRO A 354 13.24 5.35 -2.24
CA PRO A 354 13.04 6.75 -1.92
C PRO A 354 13.68 7.08 -0.56
N PRO A 355 14.46 8.18 -0.44
CA PRO A 355 15.18 8.52 0.79
C PRO A 355 14.32 8.61 2.06
N LYS A 356 13.04 8.95 1.94
CA LYS A 356 12.14 9.07 3.09
C LYS A 356 11.80 7.71 3.73
N VAL A 357 11.82 6.62 2.96
CA VAL A 357 11.53 5.25 3.44
C VAL A 357 12.75 4.32 3.52
N ALA A 358 13.92 4.77 3.07
CA ALA A 358 15.15 3.98 3.18
C ALA A 358 15.59 3.81 4.65
N MET A 359 15.84 2.56 5.10
CA MET A 359 16.31 2.28 6.46
C MET A 359 17.60 3.05 6.76
N TYR A 360 18.60 2.89 5.90
CA TYR A 360 19.76 3.76 5.83
C TYR A 360 19.64 4.63 4.59
N GLN A 361 19.78 5.95 4.78
CA GLN A 361 19.83 6.93 3.71
C GLN A 361 21.23 7.02 3.13
N VAL A 362 22.24 6.81 3.98
CA VAL A 362 23.66 6.92 3.66
C VAL A 362 24.39 5.66 4.14
N VAL A 363 25.27 5.10 3.31
CA VAL A 363 26.30 4.17 3.77
C VAL A 363 27.68 4.82 3.61
N ILE A 364 28.52 4.71 4.63
CA ILE A 364 29.90 5.21 4.62
C ILE A 364 30.84 4.01 4.50
N ILE A 365 31.75 4.07 3.52
CA ILE A 365 32.71 2.99 3.23
C ILE A 365 34.13 3.57 3.30
N PRO A 366 34.90 3.22 4.35
CA PRO A 366 36.33 3.50 4.42
C PRO A 366 37.06 2.79 3.27
N CYS A 367 37.92 3.53 2.56
CA CYS A 367 38.66 3.04 1.40
C CYS A 367 40.18 3.15 1.61
N GLY A 368 40.94 2.24 1.00
CA GLY A 368 42.41 2.29 1.01
C GLY A 368 43.05 1.86 2.35
N ILE A 369 42.35 1.05 3.15
CA ILE A 369 42.92 0.41 4.34
C ILE A 369 43.77 -0.78 3.89
N THR A 370 45.07 -0.75 4.21
CA THR A 370 46.03 -1.81 3.90
C THR A 370 46.76 -2.23 5.17
N VAL A 371 47.24 -3.48 5.20
CA VAL A 371 48.10 -3.96 6.28
C VAL A 371 49.32 -3.04 6.41
N GLY A 372 49.60 -2.54 7.62
CA GLY A 372 50.75 -1.67 7.90
C GLY A 372 50.53 -0.16 7.77
N ARG A 373 49.35 0.31 7.34
CA ARG A 373 49.02 1.74 7.33
C ARG A 373 48.13 2.10 8.53
N ASP A 374 48.49 3.12 9.29
CA ASP A 374 47.64 3.62 10.37
C ASP A 374 46.34 4.22 9.82
N SER A 375 45.21 3.61 10.18
CA SER A 375 43.86 4.02 9.79
C SER A 375 43.20 4.94 10.82
N THR A 376 43.83 5.19 11.96
CA THR A 376 43.31 6.05 13.03
C THR A 376 42.93 7.46 12.54
N PRO A 377 43.73 8.16 11.70
CA PRO A 377 43.36 9.47 11.19
C PRO A 377 42.09 9.44 10.32
N LEU A 378 41.94 8.37 9.52
CA LEU A 378 40.78 8.16 8.65
C LEU A 378 39.51 7.97 9.49
N PHE A 379 39.54 7.10 10.50
CA PHE A 379 38.38 6.87 11.35
C PHE A 379 38.00 8.08 12.20
N LYS A 380 38.98 8.86 12.69
CA LYS A 380 38.70 10.15 13.36
C LYS A 380 37.98 11.12 12.44
N TYR A 381 38.38 11.20 11.18
CA TYR A 381 37.73 12.05 10.19
C TYR A 381 36.29 11.60 9.89
N ILE A 382 36.07 10.29 9.74
CA ILE A 382 34.73 9.71 9.58
C ILE A 382 33.85 10.04 10.79
N GLN A 383 34.37 9.90 12.01
CA GLN A 383 33.65 10.23 13.24
C GLN A 383 33.22 11.70 13.30
N THR A 384 34.04 12.64 12.82
CA THR A 384 33.67 14.05 12.74
C THR A 384 32.47 14.25 11.81
N ILE A 385 32.46 13.57 10.66
CA ILE A 385 31.36 13.64 9.69
C ILE A 385 30.08 13.01 10.27
N THR A 386 30.17 11.84 10.90
CA THR A 386 28.99 11.14 11.43
C THR A 386 28.35 11.87 12.60
N LYS A 387 29.13 12.60 13.41
CA LYS A 387 28.59 13.48 14.46
C LYS A 387 27.64 14.55 13.89
N GLU A 388 27.94 15.12 12.72
CA GLU A 388 27.01 16.04 12.06
C GLU A 388 25.69 15.36 11.64
N PHE A 389 25.73 14.07 11.30
CA PHE A 389 24.54 13.31 10.88
C PHE A 389 23.60 13.01 12.05
N GLU A 390 24.16 12.83 13.25
CA GLU A 390 23.43 12.53 14.49
C GLU A 390 22.83 13.79 15.13
N GLY A 391 23.53 14.93 15.08
CA GLY A 391 23.18 16.14 15.83
C GLY A 391 22.24 17.12 15.14
N GLY A 392 21.92 16.94 13.85
CA GLY A 392 21.31 18.02 13.06
C GLY A 392 22.25 19.22 12.96
N TYR A 393 21.95 20.15 12.06
CA TYR A 393 22.75 21.36 11.94
C TYR A 393 22.72 22.14 13.26
N VAL A 394 23.85 22.22 13.99
CA VAL A 394 24.08 23.30 14.95
C VAL A 394 24.31 24.51 14.07
N GLY A 395 23.25 25.30 13.83
CA GLY A 395 23.41 26.63 13.29
C GLY A 395 24.48 27.36 14.10
N CYS A 396 25.18 28.32 13.47
CA CYS A 396 26.01 29.28 14.21
C CYS A 396 25.31 29.59 15.55
N GLY A 397 26.01 29.40 16.67
CA GLY A 397 25.45 29.36 18.03
C GLY A 397 24.86 30.68 18.54
N CYS A 398 24.23 31.47 17.69
CA CYS A 398 23.32 32.53 18.02
C CYS A 398 21.89 31.97 18.02
N GLY A 399 21.51 31.37 19.15
CA GLY A 399 20.11 31.08 19.46
C GLY A 399 19.28 32.36 19.57
N GLU A 400 17.97 32.20 19.68
CA GLU A 400 16.96 33.23 19.91
C GLU A 400 17.49 34.36 20.83
N GLY A 401 17.87 35.50 20.25
CA GLY A 401 18.45 36.62 20.99
C GLY A 401 19.66 37.33 20.35
N CYS A 402 19.77 37.41 19.03
CA CYS A 402 20.65 38.41 18.42
C CYS A 402 20.01 39.80 18.54
N GLY A 403 20.31 40.49 19.65
CA GLY A 403 20.11 41.93 19.75
C GLY A 403 20.97 42.68 18.73
N GLU A 404 20.51 43.86 18.33
CA GLU A 404 21.22 44.81 17.48
C GLU A 404 22.66 45.01 17.99
N GLY A 405 23.65 44.43 17.29
CA GLY A 405 25.06 44.50 17.71
C GLY A 405 25.98 43.34 17.32
N CYS A 406 25.50 42.27 16.66
CA CYS A 406 26.40 41.31 16.03
C CYS A 406 27.05 41.94 14.79
N GLY A 407 28.36 42.23 14.85
CA GLY A 407 29.18 42.67 13.72
C GLY A 407 29.41 41.60 12.65
N CYS A 408 28.44 40.71 12.45
CA CYS A 408 28.34 39.86 11.28
C CYS A 408 27.75 40.73 10.16
N GLY A 409 28.62 41.26 9.29
CA GLY A 409 28.22 42.13 8.19
C GLY A 409 27.03 41.57 7.40
N GLU A 410 26.17 42.47 6.93
CA GLU A 410 24.83 42.25 6.37
C GLU A 410 24.75 41.30 5.15
N ASP A 411 25.84 40.66 4.73
CA ASP A 411 25.92 39.81 3.54
C ASP A 411 25.77 38.30 3.83
N GLY A 412 25.47 37.88 5.07
CA GLY A 412 25.52 36.47 5.48
C GLY A 412 24.22 35.82 5.97
N CYS A 413 23.16 36.60 6.14
CA CYS A 413 21.90 36.15 6.75
C CYS A 413 20.76 36.18 5.72
N GLU A 414 20.93 35.49 4.60
CA GLU A 414 19.82 35.27 3.68
C GLU A 414 18.86 34.26 4.30
N ASP A 415 17.84 34.80 4.98
CA ASP A 415 16.54 34.16 5.10
C ASP A 415 16.11 33.58 3.74
N ASN A 416 15.43 32.44 3.76
CA ASN A 416 14.77 31.79 2.61
C ASN A 416 13.95 32.78 1.76
N LYS A 417 14.61 33.51 0.87
CA LYS A 417 14.04 34.37 -0.16
C LYS A 417 14.98 34.32 -1.35
N ASP A 418 15.12 33.14 -1.95
CA ASP A 418 15.40 32.98 -3.38
C ASP A 418 15.50 31.49 -3.73
N ILE A 419 14.36 30.79 -3.61
CA ILE A 419 14.02 29.85 -4.67
C ILE A 419 13.22 30.70 -5.67
N LYS A 420 13.88 31.20 -6.71
CA LYS A 420 13.15 31.59 -7.91
C LYS A 420 12.56 30.31 -8.48
N ASP A 421 11.35 30.02 -8.03
CA ASP A 421 10.46 29.05 -8.66
C ASP A 421 10.43 29.40 -10.14
N ASN A 422 11.09 28.54 -10.93
CA ASN A 422 10.99 28.63 -12.37
C ASN A 422 9.50 28.51 -12.70
N LYS A 423 8.94 29.55 -13.33
CA LYS A 423 7.49 29.79 -13.45
C LYS A 423 6.70 28.74 -14.26
N ASP A 424 7.34 27.65 -14.66
CA ASP A 424 6.77 26.61 -15.53
C ASP A 424 6.38 25.30 -14.81
N ASN A 425 6.53 25.20 -13.48
CA ASN A 425 6.13 23.99 -12.74
C ASN A 425 4.92 24.23 -11.81
N THR A 426 3.72 24.09 -12.38
CA THR A 426 2.44 24.14 -11.67
C THR A 426 2.22 23.00 -10.66
N TYR A 427 3.00 21.92 -10.69
CA TYR A 427 2.80 20.74 -9.82
C TYR A 427 3.39 20.84 -8.40
N ILE A 428 4.36 21.74 -8.16
CA ILE A 428 4.98 21.88 -6.81
C ILE A 428 4.12 22.75 -5.88
N LYS A 429 3.21 23.57 -6.42
CA LYS A 429 2.39 24.51 -5.62
C LYS A 429 1.39 23.83 -4.69
N ASP A 430 1.00 22.59 -4.96
CA ASP A 430 0.03 21.86 -4.15
C ASP A 430 0.64 20.84 -3.17
N ILE A 431 1.97 20.70 -3.17
CA ILE A 431 2.68 20.00 -2.10
C ILE A 431 2.76 20.97 -0.92
N LYS A 432 1.67 21.06 -0.16
CA LYS A 432 1.71 21.68 1.17
C LYS A 432 2.59 20.80 2.05
N ASP A 433 3.88 21.10 2.06
CA ASP A 433 4.82 20.58 3.04
C ASP A 433 4.15 20.66 4.42
N ILE A 434 3.94 19.51 5.06
CA ILE A 434 3.72 19.48 6.50
C ILE A 434 5.01 20.06 7.07
N LYS A 435 4.94 21.33 7.51
CA LYS A 435 6.01 22.08 8.17
C LYS A 435 6.38 21.42 9.50
N ASP A 436 6.97 20.25 9.45
CA ASP A 436 7.77 19.73 10.55
C ASP A 436 9.18 20.28 10.35
N ASN A 437 9.39 21.51 10.84
CA ASN A 437 10.62 22.28 10.65
C ASN A 437 11.80 21.75 11.47
N THR A 438 11.66 20.60 12.14
CA THR A 438 12.75 19.99 12.91
C THR A 438 13.65 19.17 11.97
N PRO A 439 14.95 19.50 11.81
CA PRO A 439 15.84 18.73 10.97
C PRO A 439 15.99 17.30 11.50
N GLN A 440 15.37 16.33 10.82
CA GLN A 440 15.52 14.93 11.17
C GLN A 440 16.98 14.49 10.96
N PRO A 441 17.57 13.65 11.82
CA PRO A 441 18.91 13.13 11.62
C PRO A 441 19.04 12.36 10.30
N ILE A 442 20.26 12.21 9.80
CA ILE A 442 20.54 11.36 8.63
C ILE A 442 20.71 9.93 9.12
N ARG A 443 19.88 9.01 8.64
CA ARG A 443 20.05 7.58 8.95
C ARG A 443 21.24 7.06 8.17
N TYR A 444 22.32 6.69 8.84
CA TYR A 444 23.53 6.22 8.18
C TYR A 444 24.01 4.88 8.73
N PHE A 445 24.84 4.18 7.95
CA PHE A 445 25.57 2.99 8.37
C PHE A 445 27.05 3.13 8.01
N LEU A 446 27.95 2.77 8.93
CA LEU A 446 29.39 2.69 8.66
C LEU A 446 29.75 1.23 8.39
N ASP A 447 30.13 0.91 7.15
CA ASP A 447 30.62 -0.42 6.79
C ASP A 447 32.16 -0.45 6.82
N ASP A 448 32.70 -0.67 8.01
CA ASP A 448 34.13 -0.72 8.31
C ASP A 448 34.75 -2.13 8.24
N LYS A 449 33.97 -3.14 7.82
CA LYS A 449 34.44 -4.54 7.69
C LYS A 449 35.75 -4.62 6.91
N THR A 450 36.80 -5.14 7.52
CA THR A 450 38.14 -5.24 6.90
C THR A 450 38.34 -6.54 6.12
N ASN A 451 37.48 -7.54 6.35
CA ASN A 451 37.55 -8.86 5.73
C ASN A 451 36.90 -8.94 4.34
N VAL A 452 36.36 -7.84 3.81
CA VAL A 452 35.73 -7.78 2.48
C VAL A 452 36.22 -6.56 1.70
N SER A 453 36.33 -6.70 0.38
CA SER A 453 36.77 -5.61 -0.48
C SER A 453 35.75 -4.47 -0.53
N PRO A 454 36.17 -3.22 -0.80
CA PRO A 454 35.24 -2.11 -1.03
C PRO A 454 34.24 -2.40 -2.15
N GLY A 455 34.68 -3.04 -3.24
CA GLY A 455 33.80 -3.43 -4.35
C GLY A 455 32.67 -4.37 -3.93
N TYR A 456 32.96 -5.33 -3.04
CA TYR A 456 31.92 -6.19 -2.47
C TYR A 456 30.91 -5.37 -1.67
N LYS A 457 31.37 -4.43 -0.83
CA LYS A 457 30.51 -3.53 -0.06
C LYS A 457 29.65 -2.64 -0.96
N TYR A 458 30.21 -2.11 -2.05
CA TYR A 458 29.46 -1.28 -3.01
C TYR A 458 28.25 -2.04 -3.54
N ASN A 459 28.47 -3.25 -4.05
CA ASN A 459 27.41 -4.09 -4.57
C ASN A 459 26.42 -4.51 -3.47
N TYR A 460 26.90 -4.83 -2.26
CA TYR A 460 26.05 -5.23 -1.12
C TYR A 460 25.01 -4.16 -0.78
N TRP A 461 25.43 -2.90 -0.74
CA TRP A 461 24.55 -1.77 -0.41
C TRP A 461 23.76 -1.26 -1.62
N GLU A 462 24.29 -1.42 -2.84
CA GLU A 462 23.55 -1.12 -4.07
C GLU A 462 22.34 -2.04 -4.26
N ILE A 463 22.50 -3.36 -4.06
CA ILE A 463 21.38 -4.33 -4.15
C ILE A 463 20.28 -4.00 -3.12
N ARG A 464 20.66 -3.51 -1.93
CA ARG A 464 19.75 -3.11 -0.84
C ARG A 464 19.18 -1.69 -0.99
N GLY A 465 19.56 -0.98 -2.06
CA GLY A 465 18.95 0.29 -2.43
C GLY A 465 19.23 1.46 -1.51
N VAL A 466 20.37 1.47 -0.80
CA VAL A 466 20.77 2.64 0.01
C VAL A 466 20.95 3.86 -0.90
N PRO A 467 20.24 4.99 -0.69
CA PRO A 467 20.22 6.12 -1.63
C PRO A 467 21.59 6.73 -1.92
N LEU A 468 22.43 6.86 -0.90
CA LEU A 468 23.75 7.48 -1.01
C LEU A 468 24.83 6.55 -0.45
N ARG A 469 25.91 6.39 -1.21
CA ARG A 469 27.17 5.84 -0.73
C ARG A 469 28.20 6.94 -0.60
N ILE A 470 28.88 7.03 0.53
CA ILE A 470 30.01 7.92 0.75
C ILE A 470 31.29 7.07 0.84
N GLU A 471 32.20 7.32 -0.07
CA GLU A 471 33.54 6.70 -0.11
C GLU A 471 34.52 7.68 0.54
N ILE A 472 35.22 7.22 1.58
CA ILE A 472 36.20 8.04 2.31
C ILE A 472 37.52 7.26 2.41
N GLY A 473 38.52 7.68 1.64
CA GLY A 473 39.89 7.20 1.76
C GLY A 473 40.85 8.27 2.24
N PHE A 474 42.15 7.94 2.23
CA PHE A 474 43.19 8.90 2.60
C PHE A 474 43.30 10.09 1.65
N LYS A 475 42.85 9.96 0.39
CA LYS A 475 42.78 11.08 -0.54
C LYS A 475 41.72 12.09 -0.09
N GLU A 476 40.53 11.61 0.24
CA GLU A 476 39.44 12.42 0.78
C GLU A 476 39.82 13.10 2.10
N LEU A 477 40.51 12.37 2.98
CA LEU A 477 41.07 12.91 4.22
C LEU A 477 42.03 14.08 3.94
N ASN A 478 43.02 13.88 3.06
CA ASN A 478 44.06 14.87 2.77
C ASN A 478 43.48 16.13 2.08
N ASN A 479 42.47 15.94 1.23
CA ASN A 479 41.83 17.03 0.50
C ASN A 479 40.67 17.68 1.29
N ASN A 480 40.31 17.14 2.45
CA ASN A 480 39.13 17.53 3.23
C ASN A 480 37.84 17.52 2.38
N THR A 481 37.66 16.46 1.59
CA THR A 481 36.50 16.23 0.70
C THR A 481 35.81 14.91 0.99
N LEU A 482 34.64 14.69 0.41
CA LEU A 482 33.86 13.45 0.45
C LEU A 482 33.49 13.06 -0.98
N THR A 483 33.66 11.78 -1.32
CA THR A 483 33.17 11.23 -2.58
C THR A 483 31.79 10.59 -2.34
N VAL A 484 30.75 11.12 -2.96
CA VAL A 484 29.35 10.70 -2.79
C VAL A 484 28.82 10.11 -4.09
N ILE A 485 28.17 8.96 -4.03
CA ILE A 485 27.58 8.25 -5.18
C ILE A 485 26.09 8.05 -4.93
N ARG A 486 25.26 8.46 -5.88
CA ARG A 486 23.82 8.23 -5.87
C ARG A 486 23.48 6.83 -6.35
N ARG A 487 22.58 6.13 -5.65
CA ARG A 487 22.04 4.83 -6.10
C ARG A 487 21.10 4.96 -7.29
N PHE A 488 20.31 6.03 -7.35
CA PHE A 488 19.26 6.23 -8.35
C PHE A 488 19.79 6.32 -9.79
N ASP A 489 20.84 7.12 -10.02
CA ASP A 489 21.39 7.42 -11.35
C ASP A 489 22.89 7.07 -11.49
N GLY A 490 23.54 6.63 -10.41
CA GLY A 490 24.98 6.36 -10.37
C GLY A 490 25.87 7.61 -10.35
N LYS A 491 25.29 8.81 -10.23
CA LYS A 491 26.05 10.07 -10.29
C LYS A 491 27.06 10.15 -9.13
N LYS A 492 28.31 10.45 -9.50
CA LYS A 492 29.40 10.72 -8.57
C LYS A 492 29.52 12.23 -8.32
N ILE A 493 29.59 12.62 -7.05
CA ILE A 493 29.66 14.00 -6.58
C ILE A 493 30.82 14.10 -5.59
N ILE A 494 31.65 15.13 -5.74
CA ILE A 494 32.70 15.43 -4.76
C ILE A 494 32.22 16.64 -3.95
N LEU A 495 32.14 16.49 -2.63
CA LEU A 495 31.71 17.54 -1.71
C LEU A 495 32.86 17.97 -0.82
N GLU A 496 33.05 19.27 -0.62
CA GLU A 496 33.90 19.77 0.45
C GLU A 496 33.31 19.45 1.82
N ASN A 497 34.17 19.11 2.78
CA ASN A 497 33.80 18.93 4.19
C ASN A 497 33.53 20.29 4.88
N LYS A 498 32.43 20.90 4.46
CA LYS A 498 31.83 22.12 5.03
C LYS A 498 30.32 22.00 4.89
N ASN A 499 29.60 22.15 6.00
CA ASN A 499 28.14 22.03 6.05
C ASN A 499 27.64 20.71 5.42
N ILE A 500 28.29 19.58 5.74
CA ILE A 500 28.01 18.30 5.08
C ILE A 500 26.56 17.88 5.33
N PHE A 501 26.08 18.02 6.57
CA PHE A 501 24.69 17.68 6.90
C PHE A 501 23.69 18.34 5.92
N LYS A 502 23.83 19.64 5.68
CA LYS A 502 22.96 20.40 4.76
C LYS A 502 23.11 19.91 3.32
N LYS A 503 24.34 19.71 2.85
CA LYS A 503 24.62 19.21 1.49
C LYS A 503 24.01 17.83 1.26
N ILE A 504 24.19 16.89 2.18
CA ILE A 504 23.63 15.54 2.09
C ILE A 504 22.10 15.56 2.20
N LYS A 505 21.50 16.40 3.06
CA LYS A 505 20.03 16.55 3.10
C LYS A 505 19.47 17.08 1.78
N ASN A 506 20.09 18.09 1.20
CA ASN A 506 19.67 18.62 -0.11
C ASN A 506 19.81 17.57 -1.20
N GLU A 507 20.87 16.78 -1.15
CA GLU A 507 21.12 15.69 -2.07
C GLU A 507 20.04 14.58 -1.95
N LEU A 508 19.66 14.19 -0.74
CA LEU A 508 18.54 13.25 -0.52
C LEU A 508 17.19 13.83 -0.99
N LYS A 509 16.95 15.13 -0.80
CA LYS A 509 15.74 15.80 -1.34
C LYS A 509 15.73 15.76 -2.86
N GLU A 510 16.87 16.04 -3.49
CA GLU A 510 17.01 16.04 -4.94
C GLU A 510 16.82 14.63 -5.53
N ILE A 511 17.38 13.59 -4.91
CA ILE A 511 17.12 12.20 -5.30
C ILE A 511 15.61 11.91 -5.29
N HIS A 512 14.91 12.27 -4.21
CA HIS A 512 13.49 12.03 -4.10
C HIS A 512 12.68 12.74 -5.19
N ARG A 513 13.03 13.99 -5.50
CA ARG A 513 12.42 14.77 -6.58
C ARG A 513 12.66 14.14 -7.96
N LEU A 514 13.90 13.74 -8.24
CA LEU A 514 14.28 13.11 -9.51
C LEU A 514 13.60 11.75 -9.69
N MET A 515 13.48 10.95 -8.62
CA MET A 515 12.72 9.69 -8.65
C MET A 515 11.26 9.92 -9.04
N TYR A 516 10.61 10.92 -8.42
CA TYR A 516 9.22 11.26 -8.74
C TYR A 516 9.08 11.71 -10.19
N LEU A 517 9.94 12.62 -10.66
CA LEU A 517 9.87 13.13 -12.04
C LEU A 517 10.12 12.05 -13.08
N LYS A 518 11.05 11.14 -12.83
CA LYS A 518 11.28 9.99 -13.70
C LYS A 518 10.03 9.11 -13.79
N ALA A 519 9.46 8.73 -12.64
CA ALA A 519 8.26 7.90 -12.60
C ALA A 519 7.04 8.60 -13.22
N LEU A 520 6.92 9.92 -13.03
CA LEU A 520 5.86 10.76 -13.63
C LEU A 520 5.96 10.73 -15.15
N LYS A 521 7.14 11.00 -15.69
CA LYS A 521 7.39 10.94 -17.13
C LYS A 521 7.07 9.56 -17.70
N GLU A 522 7.58 8.49 -17.08
CA GLU A 522 7.34 7.11 -17.55
C GLU A 522 5.85 6.72 -17.50
N ARG A 523 5.10 7.20 -16.50
CA ARG A 523 3.65 7.00 -16.42
C ARG A 523 2.94 7.75 -17.53
N ASP A 524 3.24 9.03 -17.71
CA ASP A 524 2.52 9.91 -18.64
C ASP A 524 2.78 9.52 -20.10
N GLU A 525 3.99 9.08 -20.43
CA GLU A 525 4.33 8.50 -21.75
C GLU A 525 3.56 7.20 -22.05
N ARG A 526 2.99 6.57 -21.02
CA ARG A 526 2.28 5.28 -21.10
C ARG A 526 0.77 5.40 -20.92
N ILE A 527 0.25 6.62 -20.79
CA ILE A 527 -1.18 6.91 -20.78
C ILE A 527 -1.53 7.57 -22.11
N ILE A 528 -2.12 6.78 -23.00
CA ILE A 528 -2.42 7.21 -24.37
C ILE A 528 -3.90 7.56 -24.47
N ARG A 529 -4.20 8.75 -25.01
CA ARG A 529 -5.57 9.14 -25.29
C ARG A 529 -5.98 8.65 -26.67
N VAL A 530 -7.11 7.96 -26.74
CA VAL A 530 -7.68 7.52 -28.03
C VAL A 530 -9.20 7.69 -28.01
N GLU A 531 -9.80 7.74 -29.18
CA GLU A 531 -11.26 7.87 -29.33
C GLU A 531 -11.88 6.70 -30.10
N SER A 532 -11.05 5.85 -30.73
CA SER A 532 -11.52 4.70 -31.51
C SER A 532 -11.22 3.38 -30.80
N TYR A 533 -12.13 2.43 -30.96
CA TYR A 533 -11.97 1.07 -30.46
C TYR A 533 -10.69 0.38 -30.99
N TYR A 534 -10.35 0.57 -32.27
CA TYR A 534 -9.18 -0.07 -32.87
C TYR A 534 -7.86 0.44 -32.26
N ARG A 535 -7.72 1.76 -32.10
CA ARG A 535 -6.55 2.34 -31.42
C ARG A 535 -6.51 1.93 -29.95
N PHE A 536 -7.68 1.79 -29.31
CA PHE A 536 -7.75 1.28 -27.94
C PHE A 536 -7.15 -0.13 -27.82
N VAL A 537 -7.48 -1.06 -28.72
CA VAL A 537 -6.92 -2.42 -28.69
C VAL A 537 -5.41 -2.39 -28.94
N GLU A 538 -4.97 -1.67 -29.97
CA GLU A 538 -3.54 -1.51 -30.32
C GLU A 538 -2.71 -1.01 -29.13
N GLU A 539 -3.14 0.06 -28.46
CA GLU A 539 -2.39 0.66 -27.37
C GLU A 539 -2.35 -0.21 -26.11
N ILE A 540 -3.43 -0.96 -25.84
CA ILE A 540 -3.45 -1.94 -24.74
C ILE A 540 -2.43 -3.06 -25.01
N GLU A 541 -2.26 -3.48 -26.26
CA GLU A 541 -1.25 -4.48 -26.63
C GLU A 541 0.18 -3.98 -26.51
N ASN A 542 0.40 -2.69 -26.81
CA ASN A 542 1.67 -2.01 -26.57
C ASN A 542 2.00 -1.84 -25.07
N GLY A 543 1.12 -2.31 -24.19
CA GLY A 543 1.28 -2.26 -22.74
C GLY A 543 1.01 -0.88 -22.16
N ASN A 544 0.19 -0.07 -22.83
CA ASN A 544 -0.20 1.25 -22.37
C ASN A 544 -1.52 1.19 -21.59
N CYS A 545 -1.71 2.17 -20.72
CA CYS A 545 -3.04 2.53 -20.24
C CYS A 545 -3.68 3.49 -21.24
N VAL A 546 -4.99 3.38 -21.43
CA VAL A 546 -5.69 4.10 -22.47
C VAL A 546 -6.82 4.93 -21.86
N LEU A 547 -6.81 6.23 -22.16
CA LEU A 547 -7.84 7.17 -21.75
C LEU A 547 -8.82 7.37 -22.92
N VAL A 548 -10.10 7.04 -22.71
CA VAL A 548 -11.12 6.99 -23.76
C VAL A 548 -12.40 7.71 -23.34
N PRO A 549 -13.09 8.44 -24.26
CA PRO A 549 -14.45 8.89 -24.02
C PRO A 549 -15.38 7.68 -23.84
N TRP A 550 -16.07 7.60 -22.71
CA TRP A 550 -16.82 6.42 -22.31
C TRP A 550 -18.20 6.79 -21.75
N CYS A 551 -19.21 5.94 -22.03
CA CYS A 551 -20.58 6.13 -21.55
C CYS A 551 -20.80 5.77 -20.08
N CYS A 552 -19.82 5.12 -19.45
CA CYS A 552 -19.86 4.63 -18.06
C CYS A 552 -20.97 3.60 -17.77
N ASP A 553 -21.58 3.01 -18.81
CA ASP A 553 -22.63 2.00 -18.64
C ASP A 553 -22.04 0.62 -18.32
N LYS A 554 -22.64 -0.08 -17.36
CA LYS A 554 -22.27 -1.45 -16.94
C LYS A 554 -22.20 -2.44 -18.11
N GLU A 555 -23.24 -2.47 -18.94
CA GLU A 555 -23.32 -3.34 -20.12
C GLU A 555 -22.20 -3.06 -21.13
N CYS A 556 -21.79 -1.80 -21.28
CA CYS A 556 -20.72 -1.41 -22.20
C CYS A 556 -19.37 -1.98 -21.76
N GLU A 557 -19.10 -2.05 -20.45
CA GLU A 557 -17.88 -2.64 -19.92
C GLU A 557 -17.93 -4.18 -19.94
N GLU A 558 -19.09 -4.79 -19.67
CA GLU A 558 -19.28 -6.24 -19.79
C GLU A 558 -19.08 -6.71 -21.24
N GLU A 559 -19.55 -5.94 -22.22
CA GLU A 559 -19.30 -6.19 -23.65
C GLU A 559 -17.80 -6.19 -23.97
N LEU A 560 -17.05 -5.20 -23.47
CA LEU A 560 -15.59 -5.13 -23.66
C LEU A 560 -14.89 -6.36 -23.07
N LYS A 561 -15.30 -6.77 -21.87
CA LYS A 561 -14.76 -7.98 -21.21
C LYS A 561 -15.08 -9.24 -22.01
N ARG A 562 -16.29 -9.35 -22.57
CA ARG A 562 -16.70 -10.51 -23.38
C ARG A 562 -15.91 -10.62 -24.68
N ARG A 563 -15.68 -9.49 -25.36
CA ARG A 563 -14.86 -9.44 -26.59
C ARG A 563 -13.40 -9.81 -26.35
N GLY A 564 -12.90 -9.68 -25.13
CA GLY A 564 -11.55 -10.12 -24.78
C GLY A 564 -11.43 -11.56 -24.26
N GLY A 565 -12.56 -12.25 -24.07
CA GLY A 565 -12.61 -13.64 -23.59
C GLY A 565 -12.66 -14.70 -24.70
N VAL A 566 -12.55 -14.32 -25.98
CA VAL A 566 -12.56 -15.26 -27.10
C VAL A 566 -11.13 -15.57 -27.52
N GLU A 567 -10.65 -16.77 -27.22
CA GLU A 567 -9.41 -17.31 -27.80
C GLU A 567 -9.61 -17.48 -29.32
N VAL A 568 -8.77 -16.83 -30.12
CA VAL A 568 -8.62 -17.17 -31.54
C VAL A 568 -7.65 -18.36 -31.57
N GLY A 569 -8.19 -19.56 -31.84
CA GLY A 569 -7.41 -20.79 -31.93
C GLY A 569 -6.28 -20.65 -32.96
N GLY A 570 -5.05 -20.76 -32.47
CA GLY A 570 -3.84 -20.92 -33.26
C GLY A 570 -3.06 -22.08 -32.67
N GLU A 571 -2.82 -23.09 -33.51
CA GLU A 571 -2.17 -24.37 -33.19
C GLU A 571 -0.87 -24.16 -32.42
N GLY A 572 -0.81 -24.72 -31.20
CA GLY A 572 0.36 -24.79 -30.35
C GLY A 572 0.61 -26.24 -29.95
N GLU A 573 1.80 -26.71 -30.28
CA GLU A 573 2.33 -28.06 -30.07
C GLU A 573 2.03 -28.63 -28.67
N GLU A 574 1.36 -29.79 -28.65
CA GLU A 574 1.21 -30.61 -27.46
C GLU A 574 2.57 -31.16 -27.01
N ARG A 575 3.03 -30.74 -25.83
CA ARG A 575 3.89 -31.58 -24.99
C ARG A 575 3.01 -32.26 -23.96
N GLY A 576 2.77 -33.55 -24.19
CA GLY A 576 1.87 -34.38 -23.40
C GLY A 576 2.33 -34.59 -21.96
N GLU A 577 1.35 -34.60 -21.06
CA GLU A 577 1.40 -35.39 -19.83
C GLU A 577 0.22 -36.36 -19.87
N VAL A 578 0.55 -37.63 -19.69
CA VAL A 578 -0.33 -38.80 -19.80
C VAL A 578 -1.27 -38.83 -18.59
N GLY A 579 -2.56 -38.65 -18.83
CA GLY A 579 -3.63 -39.00 -17.90
C GLY A 579 -3.99 -40.49 -18.04
N MET A 580 -4.00 -41.22 -16.93
CA MET A 580 -4.66 -42.52 -16.86
C MET A 580 -6.17 -42.31 -16.70
N ASP A 581 -6.91 -42.80 -17.68
CA ASP A 581 -8.36 -42.78 -17.77
C ASP A 581 -9.05 -43.50 -16.62
N SER A 582 -10.11 -42.87 -16.10
CA SER A 582 -11.18 -43.53 -15.36
C SER A 582 -12.28 -43.97 -16.34
N ASN A 583 -12.43 -45.27 -16.55
CA ASN A 583 -13.64 -45.83 -17.16
C ASN A 583 -14.73 -46.01 -16.09
N LYS A 584 -15.90 -45.44 -16.40
CA LYS A 584 -17.18 -45.73 -15.74
C LYS A 584 -17.56 -47.18 -15.99
N ASP A 585 -18.15 -47.84 -14.99
CA ASP A 585 -19.27 -48.75 -15.24
C ASP A 585 -20.17 -48.95 -14.02
N ASN A 586 -21.46 -49.09 -14.32
CA ASN A 586 -22.59 -49.26 -13.41
C ASN A 586 -22.61 -50.66 -12.77
N SER A 587 -23.00 -50.78 -11.48
CA SER A 587 -23.98 -51.81 -11.06
C SER A 587 -24.43 -51.71 -9.60
N LYS A 588 -25.75 -51.76 -9.47
CA LYS A 588 -26.66 -52.22 -8.40
C LYS A 588 -26.14 -53.05 -7.20
N ASP A 589 -26.80 -52.76 -6.08
CA ASP A 589 -27.36 -53.65 -5.04
C ASP A 589 -26.48 -54.46 -4.05
N SER A 590 -27.01 -54.48 -2.82
CA SER A 590 -26.97 -55.52 -1.76
C SER A 590 -25.99 -55.37 -0.57
N LYS A 591 -26.59 -55.00 0.57
CA LYS A 591 -26.74 -55.73 1.86
C LYS A 591 -25.56 -56.48 2.53
N ASP A 592 -25.62 -56.41 3.87
CA ASP A 592 -25.17 -57.36 4.91
C ASP A 592 -23.67 -57.32 5.28
N ASN A 593 -23.31 -56.80 6.47
CA ASN A 593 -23.32 -57.39 7.83
C ASN A 593 -22.01 -58.10 8.21
N LYS A 594 -21.41 -57.57 9.29
CA LYS A 594 -20.77 -58.22 10.45
C LYS A 594 -20.01 -59.55 10.28
N ASP A 595 -18.79 -59.55 10.84
CA ASP A 595 -18.17 -60.54 11.77
C ASP A 595 -16.65 -60.63 11.47
N MET A 596 -15.72 -61.03 12.34
CA MET A 596 -15.45 -60.97 13.79
C MET A 596 -14.09 -61.73 13.96
N TYR A 597 -13.23 -61.32 14.92
CA TYR A 597 -12.05 -62.05 15.48
C TYR A 597 -10.79 -62.24 14.58
N ASP A 598 -9.52 -62.15 15.01
CA ASP A 598 -8.87 -61.74 16.28
C ASP A 598 -7.33 -61.75 16.16
N SER A 599 -6.68 -61.02 17.09
CA SER A 599 -5.41 -61.35 17.78
C SER A 599 -4.11 -61.41 16.93
N LYS A 600 -2.98 -60.78 17.26
CA LYS A 600 -2.26 -60.76 18.54
C LYS A 600 -1.10 -59.74 18.49
N ASP A 601 -0.93 -59.05 19.61
CA ASP A 601 0.17 -58.16 19.97
C ASP A 601 1.55 -58.83 20.00
N THR A 602 2.62 -58.02 19.83
CA THR A 602 3.60 -57.77 20.93
C THR A 602 4.47 -56.53 20.66
N ARG A 603 4.25 -55.50 21.49
CA ARG A 603 5.20 -54.75 22.35
C ARG A 603 6.55 -54.22 21.80
N ASP A 604 6.63 -52.89 21.71
CA ASP A 604 7.32 -51.98 22.63
C ASP A 604 8.76 -52.23 23.14
N ASN A 605 9.60 -51.22 22.86
CA ASN A 605 10.29 -50.33 23.81
C ASN A 605 11.82 -50.38 24.02
N LYS A 606 12.40 -49.18 23.81
CA LYS A 606 13.26 -48.37 24.70
C LYS A 606 14.80 -48.38 24.57
N ASP A 607 15.27 -47.15 24.34
CA ASP A 607 16.26 -46.35 25.07
C ASP A 607 17.76 -46.73 25.13
N ASN A 608 18.53 -45.69 24.77
CA ASN A 608 19.69 -45.10 25.47
C ASN A 608 21.16 -45.45 25.10
N THR A 609 21.89 -44.34 24.91
CA THR A 609 23.26 -43.99 25.37
C THR A 609 24.53 -44.38 24.58
N ARG A 610 25.26 -43.29 24.25
CA ARG A 610 26.71 -42.97 24.42
C ARG A 610 27.84 -43.80 23.78
N ASP A 611 28.74 -43.00 23.20
CA ASP A 611 30.22 -43.01 23.24
C ASP A 611 31.06 -43.97 22.37
N ASN A 612 31.89 -43.28 21.57
CA ASN A 612 33.32 -43.47 21.32
C ASN A 612 33.88 -44.71 20.61
N SER A 613 34.62 -44.37 19.55
CA SER A 613 35.99 -44.79 19.23
C SER A 613 36.23 -45.84 18.14
N LYS A 614 37.05 -45.38 17.19
CA LYS A 614 38.27 -45.99 16.64
C LYS A 614 38.20 -47.12 15.59
N ASP A 615 39.06 -46.88 14.60
CA ASP A 615 39.89 -47.80 13.82
C ASP A 615 39.26 -48.56 12.63
N SER A 616 39.79 -48.25 11.44
CA SER A 616 40.63 -49.12 10.59
C SER A 616 40.41 -48.82 9.09
N LYS A 617 41.46 -48.34 8.40
CA LYS A 617 42.35 -49.06 7.45
C LYS A 617 41.66 -49.38 6.11
N ASP A 618 42.06 -48.68 5.07
CA ASP A 618 43.07 -49.08 4.07
C ASP A 618 42.48 -49.95 2.96
N ASN A 619 42.57 -49.45 1.73
CA ASN A 619 42.96 -50.15 0.50
C ASN A 619 43.07 -49.06 -0.58
N THR A 620 44.25 -48.65 -1.08
CA THR A 620 45.06 -49.27 -2.17
C THR A 620 44.18 -49.70 -3.36
N SER A 621 44.48 -49.42 -4.62
CA SER A 621 45.72 -49.08 -5.32
C SER A 621 45.38 -48.70 -6.77
N ASP A 622 46.24 -47.86 -7.36
CA ASP A 622 46.80 -47.93 -8.71
C ASP A 622 45.91 -48.26 -9.91
N ASN A 623 45.86 -47.34 -10.89
CA ASN A 623 46.73 -47.51 -12.06
C ASN A 623 46.86 -46.25 -12.92
N THR A 624 48.06 -46.16 -13.48
CA THR A 624 48.77 -45.07 -14.13
C THR A 624 48.54 -45.03 -15.64
N SER A 625 49.15 -43.99 -16.24
CA SER A 625 49.67 -43.88 -17.61
C SER A 625 48.73 -43.31 -18.67
N ASP A 626 49.18 -42.52 -19.65
CA ASP A 626 50.29 -41.58 -19.80
C ASP A 626 50.10 -40.89 -21.16
N ASN A 627 50.86 -39.81 -21.36
CA ASN A 627 51.22 -39.15 -22.63
C ASN A 627 50.17 -38.26 -23.32
N LYS A 628 50.37 -36.94 -23.37
CA LYS A 628 51.41 -36.12 -24.08
C LYS A 628 51.20 -36.04 -25.60
N ASN A 629 50.90 -34.83 -26.06
CA ASN A 629 51.68 -34.01 -27.03
C ASN A 629 50.78 -32.87 -27.52
N THR A 630 51.08 -31.59 -27.25
CA THR A 630 51.88 -30.66 -28.08
C THR A 630 51.36 -30.60 -29.53
N SER A 631 51.10 -29.46 -30.16
CA SER A 631 51.65 -28.12 -30.00
C SER A 631 51.07 -27.20 -31.10
N ASP A 632 51.13 -25.89 -30.84
CA ASP A 632 51.40 -24.82 -31.81
C ASP A 632 50.36 -24.43 -32.87
N ASN A 633 50.25 -23.19 -33.34
CA ASN A 633 50.60 -21.84 -32.88
C ASN A 633 50.15 -20.88 -34.01
N LYS A 634 49.99 -19.60 -33.69
CA LYS A 634 50.02 -18.42 -34.58
C LYS A 634 48.82 -18.17 -35.51
N ASN A 635 48.45 -16.95 -35.85
CA ASN A 635 48.50 -15.60 -35.27
C ASN A 635 47.99 -14.67 -36.39
N ASN A 636 47.41 -13.54 -35.99
CA ASN A 636 47.43 -12.25 -36.71
C ASN A 636 46.59 -12.12 -38.00
N THR A 637 46.02 -10.98 -38.37
CA THR A 637 45.64 -9.66 -37.79
C THR A 637 44.94 -8.92 -38.96
N SER A 638 44.22 -7.85 -38.62
CA SER A 638 44.20 -6.55 -39.32
C SER A 638 42.91 -6.10 -40.02
N ASP A 639 42.67 -4.82 -39.73
CA ASP A 639 41.67 -3.84 -40.10
C ASP A 639 41.35 -3.70 -41.61
N ASN A 640 40.13 -3.24 -41.94
CA ASN A 640 39.95 -1.85 -42.37
C ASN A 640 38.50 -1.44 -42.69
N THR A 641 38.25 -0.17 -42.36
CA THR A 641 37.13 0.72 -42.68
C THR A 641 36.71 0.82 -44.16
N ARG A 642 35.42 1.15 -44.44
CA ARG A 642 34.99 2.37 -45.19
C ARG A 642 33.48 2.42 -45.49
N ASP A 643 32.94 3.63 -45.36
CA ASP A 643 31.63 4.13 -45.78
C ASP A 643 31.38 4.06 -47.29
N ASN A 644 30.10 3.95 -47.72
CA ASN A 644 29.56 4.87 -48.73
C ASN A 644 28.01 4.89 -48.83
N LYS A 645 27.49 6.10 -49.06
CA LYS A 645 26.09 6.47 -49.37
C LYS A 645 25.74 6.19 -50.84
N ASN A 646 24.47 5.86 -51.15
CA ASN A 646 23.53 6.66 -51.98
C ASN A 646 22.36 5.84 -52.61
N THR A 647 21.14 6.27 -52.27
CA THR A 647 19.95 6.55 -53.14
C THR A 647 19.75 5.80 -54.48
N ARG A 648 18.57 5.16 -54.68
CA ARG A 648 17.45 5.63 -55.56
C ARG A 648 16.37 4.57 -55.81
N ASP A 649 15.13 5.06 -55.70
CA ASP A 649 13.95 4.87 -56.54
C ASP A 649 13.10 3.58 -56.54
N ASN A 650 11.81 3.84 -56.29
CA ASN A 650 10.61 3.02 -56.38
C ASN A 650 10.42 2.28 -57.71
N LYS A 651 9.87 1.06 -57.63
CA LYS A 651 8.67 0.64 -58.37
C LYS A 651 8.09 -0.67 -57.84
N ASP A 652 6.88 -0.54 -57.30
CA ASP A 652 5.73 -1.44 -57.38
C ASP A 652 5.98 -2.96 -57.37
N ASN A 653 5.72 -3.56 -56.22
CA ASN A 653 5.09 -4.88 -56.16
C ASN A 653 3.97 -4.86 -55.12
N THR A 654 2.75 -4.75 -55.64
CA THR A 654 1.50 -5.08 -54.96
C THR A 654 1.53 -6.56 -54.56
N GLY A 655 1.51 -6.83 -53.26
CA GLY A 655 1.46 -8.18 -52.72
C GLY A 655 1.15 -8.17 -51.22
N ASP A 656 -0.14 -8.11 -50.90
CA ASP A 656 -0.79 -8.54 -49.67
C ASP A 656 -0.14 -8.14 -48.33
N ASN A 657 -0.43 -6.91 -47.93
CA ASN A 657 -0.44 -6.53 -46.51
C ASN A 657 -1.44 -7.41 -45.75
N LYS A 658 -0.93 -8.35 -44.96
CA LYS A 658 -1.65 -8.88 -43.79
C LYS A 658 -1.78 -7.74 -42.76
N ASN A 659 -2.72 -6.83 -42.99
CA ASN A 659 -3.31 -6.03 -41.92
C ASN A 659 -4.12 -6.99 -41.05
N ASN A 660 -3.47 -7.63 -40.08
CA ASN A 660 -4.16 -8.33 -39.01
C ASN A 660 -4.82 -7.25 -38.15
N VAL A 661 -6.05 -6.85 -38.51
CA VAL A 661 -6.82 -5.88 -37.72
C VAL A 661 -7.09 -6.53 -36.39
N LEU A 662 -6.41 -6.04 -35.36
CA LEU A 662 -6.57 -6.47 -33.99
C LEU A 662 -7.94 -6.04 -33.48
N THR A 663 -8.90 -6.97 -33.51
CA THR A 663 -10.30 -6.73 -33.13
C THR A 663 -10.63 -7.17 -31.71
N THR A 664 -9.82 -8.06 -31.14
CA THR A 664 -10.05 -8.67 -29.82
C THR A 664 -9.36 -7.89 -28.73
N VAL A 665 -10.07 -7.63 -27.63
CA VAL A 665 -9.49 -6.96 -26.46
C VAL A 665 -8.57 -7.95 -25.74
N PRO A 666 -7.34 -7.57 -25.35
CA PRO A 666 -6.50 -8.50 -24.62
C PRO A 666 -7.08 -8.91 -23.26
N LEU A 667 -6.72 -10.12 -22.81
CA LEU A 667 -7.16 -10.63 -21.50
C LEU A 667 -6.69 -9.72 -20.35
N GLY A 668 -7.57 -9.55 -19.35
CA GLY A 668 -7.28 -8.80 -18.13
C GLY A 668 -7.42 -7.27 -18.26
N VAL A 669 -7.98 -6.79 -19.37
CA VAL A 669 -8.37 -5.38 -19.54
C VAL A 669 -9.63 -5.07 -18.74
N LYS A 670 -9.60 -3.94 -18.03
CA LYS A 670 -10.75 -3.42 -17.28
C LYS A 670 -10.68 -1.91 -17.16
N CYS A 671 -11.79 -1.30 -16.74
CA CYS A 671 -11.77 0.08 -16.27
C CYS A 671 -10.95 0.15 -14.98
N MET A 672 -9.82 0.84 -15.01
CA MET A 672 -9.02 1.08 -13.82
C MET A 672 -9.72 2.10 -12.93
N CYS A 673 -10.06 3.26 -13.49
CA CYS A 673 -10.91 4.25 -12.85
C CYS A 673 -11.46 5.23 -13.89
N ILE A 674 -12.46 6.01 -13.50
CA ILE A 674 -12.82 7.27 -14.11
C ILE A 674 -12.03 8.35 -13.35
N PRO A 675 -11.00 8.98 -13.94
CA PRO A 675 -10.16 9.96 -13.24
C PRO A 675 -10.99 11.16 -12.72
N TYR A 676 -10.54 11.86 -11.68
CA TYR A 676 -11.21 13.10 -11.27
C TYR A 676 -10.82 14.31 -12.14
N ASP A 677 -9.58 14.31 -12.66
CA ASP A 677 -9.08 15.33 -13.56
C ASP A 677 -9.57 15.06 -15.00
N ASN A 678 -10.89 15.13 -15.20
CA ASN A 678 -11.52 14.92 -16.50
C ASN A 678 -11.80 16.22 -17.22
N GLU A 679 -11.56 16.19 -18.53
CA GLU A 679 -12.02 17.21 -19.47
C GLU A 679 -13.50 16.99 -19.82
N ASP A 680 -14.14 18.02 -20.38
CA ASP A 680 -15.47 17.87 -20.96
C ASP A 680 -15.44 16.93 -22.17
N VAL A 681 -16.41 16.02 -22.23
CA VAL A 681 -16.59 15.03 -23.31
C VAL A 681 -18.02 15.04 -23.85
N SER A 682 -18.79 16.09 -23.56
CA SER A 682 -20.20 16.24 -23.93
C SER A 682 -20.47 16.11 -25.44
N ASP A 683 -19.49 16.47 -26.28
CA ASP A 683 -19.52 16.37 -27.74
C ASP A 683 -19.03 15.01 -28.27
N LYS A 684 -18.47 14.15 -27.41
CA LYS A 684 -17.84 12.89 -27.82
C LYS A 684 -18.79 11.70 -27.75
N LYS A 685 -18.48 10.69 -28.56
CA LYS A 685 -19.13 9.39 -28.52
C LYS A 685 -18.28 8.38 -27.75
N CYS A 686 -18.95 7.46 -27.07
CA CYS A 686 -18.33 6.34 -26.38
C CYS A 686 -17.53 5.51 -27.38
N PHE A 687 -16.25 5.30 -27.09
CA PHE A 687 -15.30 4.59 -27.96
C PHE A 687 -15.75 3.17 -28.33
N ASN A 688 -16.60 2.53 -27.51
CA ASN A 688 -17.02 1.14 -27.70
C ASN A 688 -18.44 0.99 -28.27
N CYS A 689 -19.39 1.85 -27.88
CA CYS A 689 -20.83 1.64 -28.20
C CYS A 689 -21.51 2.82 -28.91
N ASN A 690 -20.77 3.87 -29.26
CA ASN A 690 -21.27 5.06 -29.96
C ASN A 690 -22.41 5.85 -29.29
N LYS A 691 -22.85 5.48 -28.07
CA LYS A 691 -23.67 6.35 -27.21
C LYS A 691 -22.91 7.63 -26.85
N SER A 692 -23.59 8.66 -26.36
CA SER A 692 -22.90 9.86 -25.85
C SER A 692 -21.96 9.49 -24.69
N ALA A 693 -20.74 10.01 -24.71
CA ALA A 693 -19.80 9.83 -23.62
C ALA A 693 -20.26 10.66 -22.40
N LYS A 694 -20.06 10.10 -21.20
CA LYS A 694 -20.33 10.80 -19.93
C LYS A 694 -19.03 11.29 -19.29
N SER A 695 -17.94 10.58 -19.51
CA SER A 695 -16.64 10.88 -18.90
C SER A 695 -15.51 10.27 -19.72
N LEU A 696 -14.26 10.65 -19.42
CA LEU A 696 -13.11 9.84 -19.80
C LEU A 696 -12.98 8.67 -18.82
N GLY A 697 -12.78 7.45 -19.35
CA GLY A 697 -12.44 6.27 -18.58
C GLY A 697 -10.99 5.89 -18.83
N LEU A 698 -10.25 5.57 -17.76
CA LEU A 698 -8.90 5.01 -17.85
C LEU A 698 -8.99 3.49 -17.84
N PHE A 699 -8.55 2.85 -18.91
CA PHE A 699 -8.55 1.42 -19.08
C PHE A 699 -7.12 0.88 -19.20
N GLY A 700 -6.92 -0.37 -18.82
CA GLY A 700 -5.62 -1.00 -18.90
C GLY A 700 -5.67 -2.47 -18.51
N ARG A 701 -4.60 -3.20 -18.83
CA ARG A 701 -4.35 -4.50 -18.18
C ARG A 701 -3.97 -4.24 -16.73
N SER A 702 -4.50 -5.03 -15.81
CA SER A 702 -4.24 -4.86 -14.37
C SER A 702 -3.58 -6.09 -13.77
N TYR A 703 -2.94 -5.88 -12.62
CA TYR A 703 -2.65 -6.93 -11.65
C TYR A 703 -3.90 -7.44 -10.92
#